data_AF-A0A9P8SAA0-F1
#
_entry.id   AF-A0A9P8SAA0-F1
#
_cell.length_a   1.000
_cell.length_b   1.000
_cell.length_c   1.000
_cell.angle_alpha   90.00
_cell.angle_beta   90.00
_cell.angle_gamma   90.00
#
_symmetry.space_group_name_H-M   'P 1'
#
loop_
_entity.id
_entity.type
_entity.pdbx_description
1 polymer ?
#
loop_
_entity_poly.entity_id
_entity_poly.type
_entity_poly.pdbx_seq_one_letter_code
_entity_poly.pdbx_strand_id
1 'polypeptide(L)'
;MGGTDDVKDGKPAMEKQETSGSQGGFSGFMDDLKEKFSESKLHDAKVALIHKNLGPDLRRQFNKDHRHDEEHEQRCDAKRSAICEQHRFQSFFPERDGNLIKWYVDGCDYFWAVSVALEQAQESIYICDWWLSPELFLRRPPYHKQDFRLDQIIKRRAEAGVKIYVAVYKEVEAALTCNSRHTKHALDALCPEGTPGHGNIRVMRHPDHNVFENAADMTMYWAHHEKFIVIDYSMAFIGGLDLCFGRWDARQHPLSDVHPEGVSEEIWPGQDFNNNRIMDFQKVADWEQNELSKAEYGRMPWHDVSMALIGPCVYDIAEHFVLRWNFIKRDKYKRDARYDWIMLEGREGEDEDLVGVQRPKHPVGEYLKHPISPLSTKNLDNRGTVRAQLVRSSADWSSGILKDHSIQNAYCEVIRKAEHYVYIENQFFITATGDQQSPIHNTIGRAMVDAVVRAAKDGRKFRIIVIIPAIPGFAGDLRENAASGTRAIMDYQYKSICRGENSIFGQIKKEGVDPTQHIFFFNLRSYDRLNKTHAICEAEKKTGISYQQVQRAEAEEIMASGVHGYEDSSSDEGEGGSRFHDLNPKHKHDREKRKANTSSSQQKAAEDAQRAREIFEQEKPEEEVISAASVAHHAMKTESSLQDEPWDNHDDEESEIKNWIQEELYVHSKLLIADDRIVICGSSNLNDRSQLGDHDSELSIVMEDTRKIQTTMDGKPYEAGYHAATLRRYLWREHLGLLPPQDLDAKDDINAQPPNVNPENDIYDNDESWNFVADPLADQLWDTWMGQAQKNTKIFRNVFHADPDDHIKTFDDYDRYLPPKGVKQGHIYDQFMPAEEARQKLSQVRGHLVSMPMMFLQDAEMAERGLQVNAWTESVYT
;
A
#
# COMPACT_ATOMS: atom_id res chain seq x y z
N MET A 1 43.62 -19.78 63.18
CA MET A 1 43.93 -18.91 64.34
C MET A 1 43.33 -17.56 64.00
N GLY A 2 42.10 -17.27 64.40
CA GLY A 2 41.75 -16.71 65.71
C GLY A 2 42.04 -15.21 65.65
N GLY A 3 41.04 -14.37 65.36
CA GLY A 3 40.28 -13.57 66.35
C GLY A 3 41.03 -12.25 66.61
N THR A 4 40.48 -11.04 66.56
CA THR A 4 39.36 -10.43 67.31
C THR A 4 39.25 -8.96 66.82
N ASP A 5 38.11 -8.42 66.39
CA ASP A 5 36.96 -7.81 67.12
C ASP A 5 37.04 -6.27 67.33
N ASP A 6 35.83 -5.69 67.45
CA ASP A 6 35.37 -4.31 67.74
C ASP A 6 35.33 -3.30 66.55
N VAL A 7 34.20 -3.01 65.87
CA VAL A 7 32.79 -2.61 66.19
C VAL A 7 32.61 -1.11 66.54
N LYS A 8 32.03 -0.32 65.61
CA LYS A 8 30.74 0.43 65.77
C LYS A 8 30.41 1.38 64.61
N ASP A 9 29.16 1.23 64.14
CA ASP A 9 28.18 2.20 63.62
C ASP A 9 28.52 3.18 62.47
N GLY A 10 27.94 2.89 61.30
CA GLY A 10 27.69 3.84 60.21
C GLY A 10 26.83 3.22 59.13
N LYS A 11 25.54 3.57 59.07
CA LYS A 11 24.62 3.21 57.96
C LYS A 11 25.15 3.78 56.63
N PRO A 12 25.14 3.01 55.52
CA PRO A 12 25.14 3.57 54.18
C PRO A 12 23.81 3.30 53.44
N ALA A 13 23.57 4.16 52.46
CA ALA A 13 22.33 4.38 51.74
C ALA A 13 21.92 3.22 50.81
N MET A 14 20.61 3.04 50.67
CA MET A 14 19.99 2.26 49.60
C MET A 14 20.21 2.97 48.25
N GLU A 15 20.92 2.31 47.34
CA GLU A 15 20.90 2.62 45.91
C GLU A 15 19.50 2.37 45.34
N LYS A 16 19.02 3.34 44.56
CA LYS A 16 17.78 3.23 43.78
C LYS A 16 18.06 2.33 42.57
N GLN A 17 17.31 1.24 42.46
CA GLN A 17 17.15 0.49 41.22
C GLN A 17 16.46 1.38 40.17
N GLU A 18 17.11 1.55 39.02
CA GLU A 18 16.50 2.03 37.79
C GLU A 18 15.51 0.98 37.28
N THR A 19 14.28 1.41 37.05
CA THR A 19 13.20 0.63 36.45
C THR A 19 13.39 0.57 34.94
N SER A 20 13.70 -0.61 34.40
CA SER A 20 13.63 -0.92 32.97
C SER A 20 12.16 -0.88 32.50
N GLY A 21 11.85 0.00 31.55
CA GLY A 21 10.57 0.01 30.85
C GLY A 21 10.43 -1.22 29.96
N SER A 22 9.36 -1.99 30.16
CA SER A 22 9.06 -3.18 29.37
C SER A 22 8.61 -2.81 27.95
N GLN A 23 9.42 -3.16 26.96
CA GLN A 23 8.98 -3.39 25.59
C GLN A 23 8.09 -4.65 25.58
N GLY A 24 6.77 -4.46 25.60
CA GLY A 24 5.80 -5.55 25.44
C GLY A 24 5.25 -5.57 24.01
N GLY A 25 5.97 -6.22 23.09
CA GLY A 25 5.48 -6.49 21.73
C GLY A 25 4.48 -7.65 21.69
N PHE A 26 3.98 -7.97 20.50
CA PHE A 26 3.03 -9.04 20.13
C PHE A 26 3.24 -10.39 20.87
N SER A 27 4.49 -10.70 21.26
CA SER A 27 4.86 -11.82 22.14
C SER A 27 4.13 -11.82 23.48
N GLY A 28 4.07 -10.69 24.18
CA GLY A 28 3.46 -10.61 25.52
C GLY A 28 1.93 -10.73 25.48
N PHE A 29 1.30 -10.29 24.38
CA PHE A 29 -0.13 -10.46 24.14
C PHE A 29 -0.50 -11.94 23.89
N MET A 30 0.34 -12.66 23.11
CA MET A 30 0.21 -14.10 22.89
C MET A 30 0.38 -14.91 24.18
N ASP A 31 1.27 -14.48 25.07
CA ASP A 31 1.50 -15.13 26.36
C ASP A 31 0.33 -14.89 27.35
N ASP A 32 -0.24 -13.68 27.38
CA ASP A 32 -1.43 -13.35 28.20
C ASP A 32 -2.71 -14.05 27.68
N LEU A 33 -2.84 -14.22 26.36
CA LEU A 33 -3.88 -15.06 25.74
C LEU A 33 -3.68 -16.54 26.08
N LYS A 34 -2.44 -17.05 26.06
CA LYS A 34 -2.13 -18.43 26.46
C LYS A 34 -2.46 -18.69 27.93
N GLU A 35 -2.16 -17.77 28.83
CA GLU A 35 -2.51 -17.91 30.25
C GLU A 35 -4.03 -18.04 30.40
N LYS A 36 -4.79 -17.16 29.72
CA LYS A 36 -6.26 -17.19 29.68
C LYS A 36 -6.85 -18.44 29.01
N PHE A 37 -6.21 -18.98 27.97
CA PHE A 37 -6.65 -20.19 27.29
C PHE A 37 -6.26 -21.47 28.04
N SER A 38 -5.11 -21.48 28.73
CA SER A 38 -4.60 -22.63 29.49
C SER A 38 -5.43 -22.93 30.75
N GLU A 39 -6.09 -21.92 31.32
CA GLU A 39 -7.03 -22.09 32.42
C GLU A 39 -8.39 -22.64 31.98
N SER A 40 -8.69 -22.63 30.68
CA SER A 40 -9.88 -23.27 30.14
C SER A 40 -9.59 -24.74 29.83
N LYS A 41 -10.15 -25.66 30.62
CA LYS A 41 -10.11 -27.11 30.37
C LYS A 41 -10.96 -27.51 29.14
N LEU A 42 -10.61 -27.00 27.97
CA LEU A 42 -11.29 -27.23 26.69
C LEU A 42 -10.67 -28.35 25.84
N HIS A 43 -9.60 -28.99 26.31
CA HIS A 43 -8.95 -30.09 25.61
C HIS A 43 -9.75 -31.41 25.72
N ASP A 44 -10.27 -31.75 26.90
CA ASP A 44 -10.97 -33.03 27.10
C ASP A 44 -12.45 -32.99 26.69
N ALA A 45 -13.02 -31.79 26.55
CA ALA A 45 -14.39 -31.61 26.05
C ALA A 45 -14.48 -31.81 24.52
N LYS A 46 -13.42 -31.47 23.77
CA LYS A 46 -13.45 -31.46 22.29
C LYS A 46 -13.54 -32.87 21.68
N VAL A 47 -12.97 -33.88 22.34
CA VAL A 47 -13.02 -35.27 21.86
C VAL A 47 -14.29 -36.01 22.33
N ALA A 48 -14.88 -35.60 23.46
CA ALA A 48 -16.12 -36.19 23.96
C ALA A 48 -17.40 -35.62 23.31
N LEU A 49 -17.37 -34.39 22.79
CA LEU A 49 -18.53 -33.74 22.15
C LEU A 49 -18.75 -34.16 20.69
N ILE A 50 -17.71 -34.66 20.00
CA ILE A 50 -17.78 -35.09 18.59
C ILE A 50 -18.63 -36.37 18.40
N HIS A 51 -18.96 -37.10 19.48
CA HIS A 51 -19.76 -38.33 19.41
C HIS A 51 -21.16 -38.26 20.04
N LYS A 52 -21.71 -37.07 20.34
CA LYS A 52 -23.11 -36.94 20.77
C LYS A 52 -23.84 -35.87 19.97
N ASN A 53 -24.99 -36.26 19.42
CA ASN A 53 -25.96 -35.43 18.71
C ASN A 53 -26.13 -34.05 19.37
N LEU A 54 -25.45 -33.05 18.82
CA LEU A 54 -25.61 -31.65 19.20
C LEU A 54 -26.88 -31.09 18.54
N GLY A 55 -27.64 -30.31 19.31
CA GLY A 55 -28.89 -29.70 18.86
C GLY A 55 -28.68 -28.62 17.77
N PRO A 56 -29.75 -28.22 17.06
CA PRO A 56 -29.68 -27.30 15.91
C PRO A 56 -28.99 -25.96 16.19
N ASP A 57 -29.18 -25.40 17.40
CA ASP A 57 -28.65 -24.08 17.77
C ASP A 57 -27.12 -24.07 17.93
N LEU A 58 -26.51 -25.17 18.41
CA LEU A 58 -25.05 -25.28 18.46
C LEU A 58 -24.45 -25.59 17.10
N ARG A 59 -25.18 -26.25 16.19
CA ARG A 59 -24.73 -26.45 14.80
C ARG A 59 -24.63 -25.13 14.03
N ARG A 60 -25.53 -24.17 14.30
CA ARG A 60 -25.47 -22.80 13.74
C ARG A 60 -24.23 -22.02 14.18
N GLN A 61 -23.76 -22.19 15.42
CA GLN A 61 -22.53 -21.55 15.91
C GLN A 61 -21.25 -22.10 15.26
N PHE A 62 -21.30 -23.24 14.58
CA PHE A 62 -20.18 -23.83 13.83
C PHE A 62 -20.40 -23.79 12.30
N ASN A 63 -21.46 -23.14 11.81
CA ASN A 63 -21.70 -22.91 10.39
C ASN A 63 -21.06 -21.56 9.99
N LYS A 64 -20.00 -21.59 9.19
CA LYS A 64 -19.38 -20.36 8.65
C LYS A 64 -20.39 -19.53 7.85
N ASP A 65 -21.31 -20.21 7.16
CA ASP A 65 -22.35 -19.61 6.34
C ASP A 65 -23.69 -19.46 7.07
N HIS A 66 -23.69 -19.26 8.40
CA HIS A 66 -24.93 -19.15 9.19
C HIS A 66 -25.89 -18.04 8.71
N ARG A 67 -25.39 -17.09 7.89
CA ARG A 67 -26.13 -15.99 7.25
C ARG A 67 -26.75 -16.38 5.88
N HIS A 68 -26.69 -17.66 5.51
CA HIS A 68 -27.21 -18.21 4.25
C HIS A 68 -28.22 -19.35 4.47
N ASP A 69 -28.72 -19.51 5.70
CA ASP A 69 -29.55 -20.64 6.11
C ASP A 69 -31.06 -20.40 5.93
N GLU A 70 -31.52 -19.14 5.91
CA GLU A 70 -32.94 -18.81 5.74
C GLU A 70 -33.37 -18.85 4.27
N GLU A 71 -34.64 -19.21 4.00
CA GLU A 71 -35.17 -19.39 2.64
C GLU A 71 -34.99 -18.14 1.75
N HIS A 72 -35.13 -16.95 2.34
CA HIS A 72 -34.96 -15.69 1.61
C HIS A 72 -33.48 -15.39 1.26
N GLU A 73 -32.54 -15.87 2.09
CA GLU A 73 -31.09 -15.74 1.88
C GLU A 73 -30.66 -16.68 0.76
N GLN A 74 -31.06 -17.96 0.84
CA GLN A 74 -30.81 -18.97 -0.20
C GLN A 74 -31.35 -18.54 -1.57
N ARG A 75 -32.52 -17.88 -1.60
CA ARG A 75 -33.08 -17.34 -2.84
C ARG A 75 -32.22 -16.20 -3.41
N CYS A 76 -31.72 -15.29 -2.56
CA CYS A 76 -30.83 -14.21 -2.98
C CYS A 76 -29.49 -14.77 -3.48
N ASP A 77 -28.94 -15.76 -2.80
CA ASP A 77 -27.70 -16.40 -3.21
C ASP A 77 -27.85 -17.15 -4.52
N ALA A 78 -28.92 -17.93 -4.70
CA ALA A 78 -29.22 -18.59 -5.97
C ALA A 78 -29.33 -17.59 -7.13
N LYS A 79 -29.91 -16.42 -6.86
CA LYS A 79 -30.01 -15.32 -7.81
C LYS A 79 -28.64 -14.72 -8.15
N ARG A 80 -27.78 -14.46 -7.16
CA ARG A 80 -26.40 -13.98 -7.38
C ARG A 80 -25.58 -15.02 -8.16
N SER A 81 -25.64 -16.29 -7.77
CA SER A 81 -24.95 -17.38 -8.47
C SER A 81 -25.39 -17.48 -9.93
N ALA A 82 -26.70 -17.38 -10.20
CA ALA A 82 -27.21 -17.39 -11.58
C ALA A 82 -26.75 -16.17 -12.41
N ILE A 83 -26.52 -15.02 -11.79
CA ILE A 83 -25.90 -13.85 -12.44
C ILE A 83 -24.43 -14.15 -12.75
N CYS A 84 -23.66 -14.61 -11.76
CA CYS A 84 -22.25 -14.93 -11.92
C CYS A 84 -22.02 -15.97 -13.03
N GLU A 85 -22.82 -17.03 -13.09
CA GLU A 85 -22.72 -18.09 -14.10
C GLU A 85 -22.91 -17.60 -15.54
N GLN A 86 -23.58 -16.46 -15.75
CA GLN A 86 -23.82 -15.87 -17.07
C GLN A 86 -22.68 -14.96 -17.52
N HIS A 87 -21.79 -14.57 -16.62
CA HIS A 87 -20.74 -13.61 -16.89
C HIS A 87 -19.36 -14.28 -17.00
N ARG A 88 -18.48 -13.67 -17.80
CA ARG A 88 -17.08 -14.07 -17.89
C ARG A 88 -16.43 -14.05 -16.50
N PHE A 89 -15.50 -14.99 -16.27
CA PHE A 89 -14.80 -15.22 -15.00
C PHE A 89 -15.69 -15.58 -13.80
N GLN A 90 -16.98 -15.84 -14.04
CA GLN A 90 -17.98 -15.95 -12.98
C GLN A 90 -18.09 -14.69 -12.10
N SER A 91 -17.82 -13.52 -12.69
CA SER A 91 -17.97 -12.25 -11.97
C SER A 91 -19.44 -11.92 -11.75
N PHE A 92 -19.76 -11.33 -10.60
CA PHE A 92 -21.07 -10.71 -10.41
C PHE A 92 -21.32 -9.57 -11.43
N PHE A 93 -20.26 -8.89 -11.87
CA PHE A 93 -20.36 -7.76 -12.79
C PHE A 93 -20.27 -8.21 -14.25
N PRO A 94 -21.14 -7.68 -15.14
CA PRO A 94 -21.10 -8.00 -16.56
C PRO A 94 -19.93 -7.30 -17.26
N GLU A 95 -19.60 -7.76 -18.47
CA GLU A 95 -18.74 -6.99 -19.37
C GLU A 95 -19.46 -5.70 -19.81
N ARG A 96 -18.78 -4.57 -19.72
CA ARG A 96 -19.27 -3.23 -20.09
C ARG A 96 -18.46 -2.67 -21.25
N ASP A 97 -19.11 -2.37 -22.37
CA ASP A 97 -18.51 -1.59 -23.45
C ASP A 97 -18.56 -0.08 -23.14
N GLY A 98 -17.76 0.71 -23.86
CA GLY A 98 -17.92 2.16 -23.89
C GLY A 98 -17.29 2.91 -22.71
N ASN A 99 -16.34 2.32 -21.98
CA ASN A 99 -15.65 3.02 -20.90
C ASN A 99 -14.50 3.87 -21.45
N LEU A 100 -14.37 5.09 -20.92
CA LEU A 100 -13.18 5.90 -21.03
C LEU A 100 -12.32 5.62 -19.81
N ILE A 101 -11.15 5.00 -20.00
CA ILE A 101 -10.24 4.64 -18.92
C ILE A 101 -8.86 5.22 -19.19
N LYS A 102 -8.32 5.90 -18.17
CA LYS A 102 -7.01 6.52 -18.15
C LYS A 102 -6.14 5.84 -17.09
N TRP A 103 -4.90 5.54 -17.44
CA TRP A 103 -3.92 4.97 -16.51
C TRP A 103 -3.11 6.08 -15.83
N TYR A 104 -2.63 5.79 -14.63
CA TYR A 104 -1.74 6.61 -13.81
C TYR A 104 -0.60 5.73 -13.32
N VAL A 105 0.62 6.19 -13.53
CA VAL A 105 1.83 5.55 -12.98
C VAL A 105 2.38 6.48 -11.90
N ASP A 106 2.60 5.90 -10.73
CA ASP A 106 3.01 6.56 -9.48
C ASP A 106 2.01 7.58 -8.89
N GLY A 107 2.34 8.03 -7.69
CA GLY A 107 1.47 8.87 -6.87
C GLY A 107 1.33 10.31 -7.36
N CYS A 108 2.35 10.89 -8.01
CA CYS A 108 2.33 12.29 -8.44
C CYS A 108 1.15 12.58 -9.37
N ASP A 109 1.00 11.79 -10.44
CA ASP A 109 -0.08 11.96 -11.40
C ASP A 109 -1.43 11.58 -10.80
N TYR A 110 -1.49 10.46 -10.07
CA TYR A 110 -2.71 9.94 -9.47
C TYR A 110 -3.30 10.91 -8.44
N PHE A 111 -2.51 11.34 -7.44
CA PHE A 111 -3.00 12.21 -6.38
C PHE A 111 -3.36 13.61 -6.90
N TRP A 112 -2.64 14.11 -7.91
CA TRP A 112 -3.03 15.34 -8.58
C TRP A 112 -4.41 15.19 -9.24
N ALA A 113 -4.63 14.11 -10.00
CA ALA A 113 -5.90 13.86 -10.66
C ALA A 113 -7.06 13.69 -9.66
N VAL A 114 -6.82 12.96 -8.57
CA VAL A 114 -7.77 12.82 -7.46
C VAL A 114 -8.10 14.18 -6.85
N SER A 115 -7.11 15.04 -6.60
CA SER A 115 -7.36 16.38 -6.04
C SER A 115 -8.27 17.23 -6.93
N VAL A 116 -8.08 17.16 -8.26
CA VAL A 116 -8.90 17.88 -9.24
C VAL A 116 -10.33 17.32 -9.25
N ALA A 117 -10.47 15.99 -9.27
CA ALA A 117 -11.78 15.34 -9.32
C ALA A 117 -12.59 15.55 -8.03
N LEU A 118 -11.95 15.45 -6.86
CA LEU A 118 -12.60 15.69 -5.57
C LEU A 118 -13.09 17.14 -5.45
N GLU A 119 -12.28 18.13 -5.87
CA GLU A 119 -12.67 19.54 -5.82
C GLU A 119 -13.91 19.85 -6.68
N GLN A 120 -14.14 19.06 -7.74
CA GLN A 120 -15.26 19.19 -8.67
C GLN A 120 -16.54 18.44 -8.25
N ALA A 121 -16.49 17.57 -7.23
CA ALA A 121 -17.61 16.73 -6.81
C ALA A 121 -18.84 17.56 -6.40
N GLN A 122 -20.05 17.20 -6.84
CA GLN A 122 -21.27 18.00 -6.66
C GLN A 122 -22.32 17.35 -5.76
N GLU A 123 -22.34 16.03 -5.66
CA GLU A 123 -23.43 15.29 -5.03
C GLU A 123 -22.94 14.29 -3.98
N SER A 124 -22.03 13.39 -4.37
CA SER A 124 -21.59 12.32 -3.49
C SER A 124 -20.17 11.85 -3.77
N ILE A 125 -19.43 11.52 -2.72
CA ILE A 125 -18.11 10.88 -2.81
C ILE A 125 -18.16 9.59 -1.99
N TYR A 126 -17.79 8.47 -2.60
CA TYR A 126 -17.52 7.22 -1.90
C TYR A 126 -16.02 6.97 -1.88
N ILE A 127 -15.48 6.60 -0.72
CA ILE A 127 -14.08 6.24 -0.55
C ILE A 127 -14.01 4.90 0.16
N CYS A 128 -13.30 3.95 -0.44
CA CYS A 128 -12.92 2.71 0.21
C CYS A 128 -11.40 2.60 0.18
N ASP A 129 -10.79 2.45 1.36
CA ASP A 129 -9.34 2.38 1.52
C ASP A 129 -8.96 1.34 2.59
N TRP A 130 -7.80 0.71 2.43
CA TRP A 130 -7.19 -0.10 3.49
C TRP A 130 -6.61 0.80 4.58
N TRP A 131 -5.97 1.90 4.17
CA TRP A 131 -5.51 2.95 5.07
C TRP A 131 -5.76 4.32 4.45
N LEU A 132 -6.33 5.25 5.22
CA LEU A 132 -6.58 6.63 4.79
C LEU A 132 -5.99 7.59 5.82
N SER A 133 -5.09 8.46 5.37
CA SER A 133 -4.51 9.54 6.17
C SER A 133 -5.19 10.87 5.80
N PRO A 134 -6.07 11.42 6.65
CA PRO A 134 -6.76 12.69 6.36
C PRO A 134 -5.80 13.85 6.07
N GLU A 135 -4.62 13.83 6.69
CA GLU A 135 -3.60 14.87 6.56
C GLU A 135 -2.67 14.67 5.35
N LEU A 136 -2.94 13.72 4.45
CA LEU A 136 -2.16 13.53 3.22
C LEU A 136 -2.27 14.77 2.30
N PHE A 137 -1.12 15.29 1.86
CA PHE A 137 -1.06 16.28 0.78
C PHE A 137 -1.13 15.61 -0.59
N LEU A 138 -2.15 15.95 -1.37
CA LEU A 138 -2.33 15.43 -2.73
C LEU A 138 -1.47 16.17 -3.78
N ARG A 139 -0.89 17.32 -3.41
CA ARG A 139 0.01 18.13 -4.26
C ARG A 139 1.23 18.57 -3.46
N ARG A 140 2.37 18.69 -4.13
CA ARG A 140 3.67 19.01 -3.52
C ARG A 140 4.32 20.25 -4.15
N PRO A 141 5.28 20.91 -3.45
CA PRO A 141 5.61 20.74 -2.03
C PRO A 141 4.46 21.22 -1.10
N PRO A 142 4.30 20.64 0.10
CA PRO A 142 3.15 20.83 0.96
C PRO A 142 3.07 22.23 1.56
N TYR A 143 4.20 22.89 1.85
CA TYR A 143 4.25 24.25 2.41
C TYR A 143 3.47 25.24 1.53
N HIS A 144 3.61 25.14 0.21
CA HIS A 144 2.95 26.01 -0.78
C HIS A 144 1.58 25.48 -1.23
N LYS A 145 1.16 24.28 -0.82
CA LYS A 145 -0.03 23.57 -1.35
C LYS A 145 -0.98 23.10 -0.24
N GLN A 146 -1.05 23.84 0.88
CA GLN A 146 -1.82 23.43 2.07
C GLN A 146 -3.32 23.22 1.81
N ASP A 147 -3.90 23.99 0.87
CA ASP A 147 -5.30 23.84 0.47
C ASP A 147 -5.63 22.48 -0.16
N PHE A 148 -4.62 21.74 -0.62
CA PHE A 148 -4.74 20.44 -1.28
C PHE A 148 -4.44 19.26 -0.35
N ARG A 149 -4.45 19.49 0.97
CA ARG A 149 -4.54 18.41 1.95
C ARG A 149 -5.92 17.74 1.86
N LEU A 150 -5.95 16.43 1.96
CA LEU A 150 -7.16 15.63 1.71
C LEU A 150 -8.34 16.08 2.58
N ASP A 151 -8.13 16.21 3.88
CA ASP A 151 -9.13 16.70 4.84
C ASP A 151 -9.69 18.09 4.48
N GLN A 152 -8.87 19.01 3.99
CA GLN A 152 -9.30 20.35 3.57
C GLN A 152 -10.21 20.28 2.35
N ILE A 153 -9.88 19.44 1.36
CA ILE A 153 -10.76 19.20 0.19
C ILE A 153 -12.09 18.58 0.65
N ILE A 154 -12.02 17.52 1.46
CA ILE A 154 -13.20 16.81 1.99
C ILE A 154 -14.11 17.79 2.76
N LYS A 155 -13.54 18.63 3.62
CA LYS A 155 -14.26 19.66 4.36
C LYS A 155 -14.96 20.64 3.43
N ARG A 156 -14.25 21.24 2.48
CA ARG A 156 -14.84 22.20 1.51
C ARG A 156 -15.98 21.57 0.73
N ARG A 157 -15.83 20.31 0.28
CA ARG A 157 -16.90 19.60 -0.44
C ARG A 157 -18.09 19.28 0.46
N ALA A 158 -17.86 18.85 1.70
CA ALA A 158 -18.94 18.64 2.66
C ALA A 158 -19.70 19.94 2.96
N GLU A 159 -19.00 21.05 3.17
CA GLU A 159 -19.58 22.39 3.38
C GLU A 159 -20.39 22.87 2.15
N ALA A 160 -19.99 22.48 0.95
CA ALA A 160 -20.72 22.72 -0.29
C ALA A 160 -21.95 21.81 -0.50
N GLY A 161 -22.20 20.85 0.41
CA GLY A 161 -23.40 19.99 0.40
C GLY A 161 -23.18 18.57 -0.12
N VAL A 162 -21.96 18.22 -0.54
CA VAL A 162 -21.62 16.88 -1.05
C VAL A 162 -21.72 15.83 0.06
N LYS A 163 -22.36 14.69 -0.21
CA LYS A 163 -22.48 13.56 0.73
C LYS A 163 -21.28 12.62 0.61
N ILE A 164 -20.49 12.51 1.66
CA ILE A 164 -19.21 11.79 1.67
C ILE A 164 -19.32 10.55 2.55
N TYR A 165 -19.11 9.39 1.95
CA TYR A 165 -19.19 8.09 2.61
C TYR A 165 -17.83 7.40 2.53
N VAL A 166 -17.25 7.08 3.68
CA VAL A 166 -15.93 6.45 3.79
C VAL A 166 -16.07 5.11 4.49
N ALA A 167 -15.57 4.05 3.87
CA ALA A 167 -15.40 2.74 4.49
C ALA A 167 -13.90 2.43 4.56
N VAL A 168 -13.38 2.31 5.78
CA VAL A 168 -11.95 2.02 6.02
C VAL A 168 -11.80 0.73 6.81
N TYR A 169 -10.73 -0.01 6.55
CA TYR A 169 -10.39 -1.21 7.33
C TYR A 169 -10.19 -0.85 8.81
N LYS A 170 -10.77 -1.65 9.72
CA LYS A 170 -10.50 -1.58 11.16
C LYS A 170 -9.38 -2.57 11.48
N GLU A 171 -8.18 -2.03 11.68
CA GLU A 171 -7.00 -2.79 12.01
C GLU A 171 -7.04 -3.42 13.42
N VAL A 172 -6.26 -4.47 13.59
CA VAL A 172 -5.89 -4.98 14.92
C VAL A 172 -4.79 -4.06 15.47
N GLU A 173 -5.13 -3.14 16.38
CA GLU A 173 -4.25 -2.07 16.89
C GLU A 173 -2.89 -2.56 17.44
N ALA A 174 -2.81 -3.84 17.86
CA ALA A 174 -1.57 -4.46 18.33
C ALA A 174 -0.63 -4.94 17.21
N ALA A 175 -1.10 -5.01 15.96
CA ALA A 175 -0.39 -5.61 14.82
C ALA A 175 -0.16 -4.65 13.65
N LEU A 176 -0.92 -3.55 13.56
CA LEU A 176 -0.86 -2.58 12.46
C LEU A 176 -1.02 -1.17 13.00
N THR A 177 -0.38 -0.21 12.33
CA THR A 177 -0.27 1.18 12.83
C THR A 177 -1.12 2.18 12.07
N CYS A 178 -1.87 1.76 11.04
CA CYS A 178 -2.75 2.59 10.20
C CYS A 178 -3.68 3.53 10.98
N ASN A 179 -4.08 3.16 12.21
CA ASN A 179 -4.88 3.97 13.12
C ASN A 179 -6.18 4.50 12.48
N SER A 180 -7.02 3.59 11.97
CA SER A 180 -8.32 3.94 11.38
C SER A 180 -9.22 4.72 12.35
N ARG A 181 -8.96 4.60 13.66
CA ARG A 181 -9.63 5.38 14.71
C ARG A 181 -9.36 6.86 14.54
N HIS A 182 -8.10 7.26 14.35
CA HIS A 182 -7.72 8.64 14.01
C HIS A 182 -8.44 9.12 12.76
N THR A 183 -8.39 8.35 11.67
CA THR A 183 -9.09 8.66 10.42
C THR A 183 -10.56 8.99 10.65
N LYS A 184 -11.27 8.13 11.41
CA LYS A 184 -12.69 8.36 11.73
C LYS A 184 -12.87 9.66 12.51
N HIS A 185 -12.10 9.88 13.58
CA HIS A 185 -12.25 11.06 14.42
C HIS A 185 -11.93 12.36 13.67
N ALA A 186 -10.83 12.40 12.92
CA ALA A 186 -10.41 13.57 12.16
C ALA A 186 -11.49 13.96 11.13
N LEU A 187 -11.99 13.00 10.34
CA LEU A 187 -13.02 13.26 9.33
C LEU A 187 -14.39 13.61 9.94
N ASP A 188 -14.82 12.93 11.02
CA ASP A 188 -16.09 13.25 11.70
C ASP A 188 -16.04 14.66 12.35
N ALA A 189 -14.84 15.14 12.73
CA ALA A 189 -14.65 16.44 13.38
C ALA A 189 -14.58 17.63 12.40
N LEU A 190 -14.42 17.40 11.09
CA LEU A 190 -14.24 18.48 10.10
C LEU A 190 -15.42 19.46 10.03
N CYS A 191 -16.64 18.96 10.25
CA CYS A 191 -17.88 19.75 10.21
C CYS A 191 -18.69 19.60 11.52
N PRO A 192 -18.32 20.35 12.58
CA PRO A 192 -19.02 20.32 13.87
C PRO A 192 -20.51 20.66 13.78
N GLU A 193 -21.27 20.29 14.80
CA GLU A 193 -22.70 20.62 14.86
C GLU A 193 -22.94 22.12 14.74
N GLY A 194 -23.82 22.52 13.82
CA GLY A 194 -24.13 23.91 13.53
C GLY A 194 -23.25 24.58 12.46
N THR A 195 -22.21 23.92 11.94
CA THR A 195 -21.45 24.41 10.77
C THR A 195 -22.05 23.91 9.45
N PRO A 196 -21.79 24.59 8.32
CA PRO A 196 -22.03 23.99 7.00
C PRO A 196 -21.35 22.62 6.90
N GLY A 197 -21.97 21.70 6.17
CA GLY A 197 -21.45 20.34 6.01
C GLY A 197 -21.69 19.38 7.18
N HIS A 198 -22.25 19.83 8.31
CA HIS A 198 -22.54 18.92 9.42
C HIS A 198 -23.44 17.75 8.99
N GLY A 199 -23.00 16.53 9.29
CA GLY A 199 -23.69 15.29 8.90
C GLY A 199 -23.54 14.88 7.44
N ASN A 200 -22.74 15.59 6.65
CA ASN A 200 -22.43 15.21 5.26
C ASN A 200 -21.28 14.21 5.14
N ILE A 201 -20.42 14.10 6.15
CA ILE A 201 -19.32 13.12 6.18
C ILE A 201 -19.72 11.96 7.09
N ARG A 202 -19.61 10.73 6.58
CA ARG A 202 -19.91 9.49 7.32
C ARG A 202 -18.79 8.48 7.15
N VAL A 203 -18.16 8.08 8.25
CA VAL A 203 -17.06 7.11 8.24
C VAL A 203 -17.44 5.82 8.99
N MET A 204 -17.33 4.68 8.31
CA MET A 204 -17.48 3.34 8.89
C MET A 204 -16.12 2.63 8.95
N ARG A 205 -15.94 1.83 10.01
CA ARG A 205 -14.76 0.96 10.18
C ARG A 205 -15.19 -0.49 10.36
N HIS A 206 -14.59 -1.43 9.63
CA HIS A 206 -14.91 -2.86 9.67
C HIS A 206 -13.67 -3.72 9.35
N PRO A 207 -13.50 -4.93 9.92
CA PRO A 207 -14.39 -5.69 10.81
C PRO A 207 -14.20 -5.40 12.30
N ASP A 208 -15.17 -5.79 13.15
CA ASP A 208 -14.97 -5.82 14.60
C ASP A 208 -14.35 -7.15 15.05
N HIS A 209 -13.16 -7.07 15.63
CA HIS A 209 -12.37 -8.23 16.09
C HIS A 209 -12.83 -8.73 17.47
N ASN A 210 -14.05 -9.28 17.59
CA ASN A 210 -14.54 -9.84 18.85
C ASN A 210 -14.04 -11.28 19.09
N VAL A 211 -13.13 -11.43 20.06
CA VAL A 211 -12.42 -12.69 20.39
C VAL A 211 -13.35 -13.85 20.79
N PHE A 212 -14.54 -13.57 21.35
CA PHE A 212 -15.47 -14.60 21.85
C PHE A 212 -16.51 -15.07 20.82
N GLU A 213 -16.88 -14.25 19.84
CA GLU A 213 -17.78 -14.64 18.74
C GLU A 213 -17.00 -15.25 17.56
N ASN A 214 -15.75 -14.82 17.35
CA ASN A 214 -14.91 -15.24 16.23
C ASN A 214 -13.89 -16.32 16.61
N ALA A 215 -13.97 -16.95 17.78
CA ALA A 215 -13.05 -18.03 18.17
C ALA A 215 -13.11 -19.27 17.24
N ALA A 216 -14.19 -19.40 16.46
CA ALA A 216 -14.35 -20.43 15.43
C ALA A 216 -14.03 -19.94 14.01
N ASP A 217 -13.83 -18.62 13.81
CA ASP A 217 -13.77 -17.99 12.51
C ASP A 217 -12.50 -17.13 12.40
N MET A 218 -11.63 -17.45 11.43
CA MET A 218 -10.31 -16.84 11.27
C MET A 218 -10.36 -15.38 10.79
N THR A 219 -11.53 -14.74 10.86
CA THR A 219 -11.84 -13.35 10.50
C THR A 219 -11.00 -12.31 11.23
N MET A 220 -10.29 -12.69 12.30
CA MET A 220 -9.34 -11.81 12.99
C MET A 220 -8.13 -11.40 12.14
N TYR A 221 -7.86 -12.06 11.00
CA TYR A 221 -6.65 -11.86 10.21
C TYR A 221 -6.87 -11.21 8.85
N TRP A 222 -8.11 -11.02 8.38
CA TRP A 222 -8.38 -10.52 7.01
C TRP A 222 -8.72 -9.04 7.01
N ALA A 223 -8.46 -8.38 5.87
CA ALA A 223 -8.63 -6.95 5.70
C ALA A 223 -9.54 -6.59 4.51
N HIS A 224 -10.12 -5.39 4.58
CA HIS A 224 -10.63 -4.74 3.38
C HIS A 224 -9.47 -4.07 2.68
N HIS A 225 -9.06 -4.60 1.53
CA HIS A 225 -7.79 -4.23 0.90
C HIS A 225 -7.96 -3.47 -0.43
N GLU A 226 -9.19 -3.34 -0.92
CA GLU A 226 -9.48 -2.50 -2.07
C GLU A 226 -9.24 -1.01 -1.84
N LYS A 227 -8.78 -0.33 -2.90
CA LYS A 227 -8.68 1.14 -2.96
C LYS A 227 -9.46 1.66 -4.15
N PHE A 228 -10.52 2.41 -3.89
CA PHE A 228 -11.26 3.10 -4.94
C PHE A 228 -12.04 4.30 -4.43
N ILE A 229 -12.31 5.22 -5.34
CA ILE A 229 -13.11 6.42 -5.12
C ILE A 229 -14.23 6.45 -6.17
N VAL A 230 -15.46 6.77 -5.78
CA VAL A 230 -16.56 7.06 -6.73
C VAL A 230 -17.05 8.48 -6.50
N ILE A 231 -17.06 9.30 -7.56
CA ILE A 231 -17.47 10.71 -7.51
C ILE A 231 -18.72 10.90 -8.35
N ASP A 232 -19.80 11.29 -7.68
CA ASP A 232 -21.11 11.62 -8.24
C ASP A 232 -21.76 10.53 -9.10
N TYR A 233 -21.31 9.27 -9.02
CA TYR A 233 -21.64 8.20 -9.98
C TYR A 233 -21.30 8.57 -11.42
N SER A 234 -20.35 9.48 -11.62
CA SER A 234 -19.91 9.99 -12.94
C SER A 234 -18.47 9.59 -13.26
N MET A 235 -17.66 9.38 -12.24
CA MET A 235 -16.26 8.98 -12.35
C MET A 235 -15.88 8.06 -11.20
N ALA A 236 -14.92 7.18 -11.44
CA ALA A 236 -14.26 6.42 -10.38
C ALA A 236 -12.75 6.35 -10.56
N PHE A 237 -12.03 6.16 -9.45
CA PHE A 237 -10.62 5.77 -9.39
C PHE A 237 -10.53 4.36 -8.80
N ILE A 238 -9.63 3.51 -9.30
CA ILE A 238 -9.40 2.14 -8.83
C ILE A 238 -7.95 1.73 -9.06
N GLY A 239 -7.30 1.09 -8.09
CA GLY A 239 -5.90 0.66 -8.24
C GLY A 239 -5.24 0.20 -6.95
N GLY A 240 -3.91 0.31 -6.91
CA GLY A 240 -3.08 -0.03 -5.76
C GLY A 240 -2.84 1.12 -4.77
N LEU A 241 -3.11 2.36 -5.14
CA LEU A 241 -2.81 3.55 -4.33
C LEU A 241 -3.91 3.87 -3.32
N ASP A 242 -3.60 3.66 -2.04
CA ASP A 242 -4.38 4.18 -0.91
C ASP A 242 -4.21 5.71 -0.78
N LEU A 243 -5.22 6.42 -0.25
CA LEU A 243 -5.11 7.81 0.17
C LEU A 243 -4.38 7.98 1.53
N CYS A 244 -3.14 7.49 1.62
CA CYS A 244 -2.34 7.57 2.85
C CYS A 244 -0.86 7.88 2.63
N PHE A 245 -0.13 8.01 3.74
CA PHE A 245 1.29 8.36 3.74
C PHE A 245 2.19 7.32 3.05
N GLY A 246 3.29 7.82 2.48
CA GLY A 246 4.35 7.05 1.81
C GLY A 246 4.03 6.65 0.37
N ARG A 247 2.80 6.85 -0.11
CA ARG A 247 2.36 6.47 -1.48
C ARG A 247 2.68 7.52 -2.53
N TRP A 248 2.88 8.78 -2.15
CA TRP A 248 3.18 9.85 -3.09
C TRP A 248 4.62 9.70 -3.59
N ASP A 249 4.79 9.60 -4.90
CA ASP A 249 6.10 9.51 -5.55
C ASP A 249 6.04 10.04 -6.99
N ALA A 250 7.20 10.40 -7.53
CA ALA A 250 7.39 10.80 -8.93
C ALA A 250 8.25 9.77 -9.66
N ARG A 251 8.18 9.71 -10.99
CA ARG A 251 8.85 8.67 -11.80
C ARG A 251 10.38 8.57 -11.69
N GLN A 252 11.05 9.63 -11.22
CA GLN A 252 12.48 9.58 -10.93
C GLN A 252 12.79 8.95 -9.55
N HIS A 253 11.78 8.72 -8.73
CA HIS A 253 11.85 8.05 -7.43
C HIS A 253 12.96 8.60 -6.51
N PRO A 254 12.86 9.89 -6.12
CA PRO A 254 13.81 10.52 -5.18
C PRO A 254 13.79 9.84 -3.80
N LEU A 255 15.00 9.70 -3.22
CA LEU A 255 15.19 9.14 -1.88
C LEU A 255 15.53 10.26 -0.88
N SER A 256 16.28 11.28 -1.32
CA SER A 256 16.64 12.44 -0.51
C SER A 256 15.48 13.42 -0.42
N ASP A 257 15.29 13.99 0.76
CA ASP A 257 14.37 15.10 1.03
C ASP A 257 15.06 16.15 1.90
N VAL A 258 16.36 16.36 1.66
CA VAL A 258 17.17 17.41 2.28
C VAL A 258 17.35 18.51 1.26
N HIS A 259 16.70 19.65 1.48
CA HIS A 259 16.65 20.76 0.54
C HIS A 259 17.58 21.89 0.99
N PRO A 260 18.68 22.16 0.25
CA PRO A 260 19.56 23.30 0.50
C PRO A 260 18.83 24.65 0.54
N GLU A 261 17.79 24.79 -0.30
CA GLU A 261 16.95 25.98 -0.43
C GLU A 261 16.16 26.29 0.85
N GLY A 262 15.91 25.28 1.68
CA GLY A 262 15.19 25.41 2.95
C GLY A 262 14.12 24.33 3.12
N VAL A 263 13.68 24.15 4.37
CA VAL A 263 12.68 23.14 4.73
C VAL A 263 11.34 23.34 4.01
N SER A 264 11.00 24.56 3.57
CA SER A 264 9.75 24.85 2.86
C SER A 264 9.59 24.16 1.50
N GLU A 265 10.70 23.66 0.94
CA GLU A 265 10.71 22.91 -0.32
C GLU A 265 10.64 21.39 -0.11
N GLU A 266 10.59 20.92 1.13
CA GLU A 266 10.44 19.50 1.46
C GLU A 266 9.23 18.88 0.76
N ILE A 267 9.40 17.65 0.29
CA ILE A 267 8.38 16.97 -0.48
C ILE A 267 7.54 16.10 0.44
N TRP A 268 8.13 15.41 1.44
CA TRP A 268 7.39 14.47 2.31
C TRP A 268 7.41 14.93 3.78
N PRO A 269 6.37 15.61 4.28
CA PRO A 269 6.36 16.11 5.65
C PRO A 269 6.08 15.00 6.66
N GLY A 270 6.78 15.04 7.80
CA GLY A 270 6.59 14.10 8.92
C GLY A 270 6.63 12.63 8.49
N GLN A 271 5.62 11.86 8.89
CA GLN A 271 5.53 10.42 8.60
C GLN A 271 5.36 10.08 7.11
N ASP A 272 5.09 11.06 6.25
CA ASP A 272 5.06 10.80 4.82
C ASP A 272 6.45 10.48 4.26
N PHE A 273 7.51 10.92 4.94
CA PHE A 273 8.87 10.46 4.70
C PHE A 273 9.10 9.16 5.48
N ASN A 274 9.11 8.04 4.75
CA ASN A 274 9.14 6.73 5.38
C ASN A 274 10.06 5.74 4.65
N ASN A 275 10.67 4.83 5.41
CA ASN A 275 11.37 3.67 4.90
C ASN A 275 11.05 2.45 5.77
N ASN A 276 10.11 1.63 5.30
CA ASN A 276 9.63 0.46 6.03
C ASN A 276 10.70 -0.59 6.31
N ARG A 277 11.83 -0.63 5.57
CA ARG A 277 12.90 -1.59 5.86
C ARG A 277 13.68 -1.21 7.12
N ILE A 278 13.81 0.09 7.36
CA ILE A 278 14.56 0.63 8.49
C ILE A 278 13.64 0.76 9.70
N MET A 279 12.45 1.35 9.51
CA MET A 279 11.49 1.61 10.58
C MET A 279 10.07 1.65 10.02
N ASP A 280 9.17 0.84 10.58
CA ASP A 280 7.75 0.89 10.25
C ASP A 280 7.08 2.10 10.92
N PHE A 281 5.91 2.51 10.43
CA PHE A 281 5.08 3.53 11.07
C PHE A 281 4.79 3.10 12.52
N GLN A 282 5.00 3.98 13.50
CA GLN A 282 4.63 3.74 14.90
C GLN A 282 3.77 4.88 15.42
N LYS A 283 2.67 4.56 16.14
CA LYS A 283 1.74 5.52 16.74
C LYS A 283 1.31 6.65 15.79
N VAL A 284 0.59 6.32 14.70
CA VAL A 284 0.16 7.28 13.66
C VAL A 284 -0.62 8.51 14.19
N ALA A 285 -1.24 8.44 15.37
CA ALA A 285 -1.84 9.62 16.02
C ALA A 285 -0.81 10.67 16.47
N ASP A 286 0.39 10.21 16.85
CA ASP A 286 1.53 11.05 17.24
C ASP A 286 2.47 11.19 16.04
N TRP A 287 1.96 11.76 14.94
CA TRP A 287 2.72 11.90 13.69
C TRP A 287 4.08 12.61 13.91
N GLU A 288 4.18 13.42 14.96
CA GLU A 288 5.35 14.18 15.41
C GLU A 288 6.48 13.37 16.08
N GLN A 289 6.23 12.17 16.62
CA GLN A 289 7.15 11.54 17.60
C GLN A 289 8.00 10.38 17.06
N ASN A 290 7.94 10.06 15.76
CA ASN A 290 8.65 8.90 15.22
C ASN A 290 9.03 9.05 13.73
N GLU A 291 10.00 9.93 13.46
CA GLU A 291 10.45 10.24 12.11
C GLU A 291 11.84 9.68 11.84
N LEU A 292 12.02 9.06 10.68
CA LEU A 292 13.33 8.70 10.16
C LEU A 292 14.08 10.00 9.84
N SER A 293 15.35 10.10 10.26
CA SER A 293 16.12 11.31 9.99
C SER A 293 16.41 11.45 8.50
N LYS A 294 15.79 12.44 7.85
CA LYS A 294 15.99 12.76 6.42
C LYS A 294 17.43 13.12 6.10
N ALA A 295 18.17 13.64 7.07
CA ALA A 295 19.59 13.98 6.96
C ALA A 295 20.52 12.76 7.03
N GLU A 296 20.01 11.58 7.39
CA GLU A 296 20.80 10.37 7.59
C GLU A 296 20.39 9.20 6.72
N TYR A 297 19.14 9.15 6.25
CA TYR A 297 18.59 8.04 5.48
C TYR A 297 17.74 8.56 4.34
N GLY A 298 17.66 7.79 3.25
CA GLY A 298 16.67 7.99 2.22
C GLY A 298 15.33 7.35 2.58
N ARG A 299 14.24 7.92 2.06
CA ARG A 299 12.95 7.23 2.04
C ARG A 299 13.02 6.01 1.14
N MET A 300 12.08 5.07 1.33
CA MET A 300 11.85 3.98 0.40
C MET A 300 10.88 4.45 -0.68
N PRO A 301 11.29 4.50 -1.96
CA PRO A 301 10.40 4.86 -3.05
C PRO A 301 9.20 3.92 -3.23
N TRP A 302 8.14 4.43 -3.82
CA TRP A 302 6.86 3.74 -4.00
C TRP A 302 6.45 3.79 -5.47
N HIS A 303 6.44 2.62 -6.10
CA HIS A 303 6.01 2.47 -7.48
C HIS A 303 4.64 1.76 -7.53
N ASP A 304 3.66 2.34 -8.21
CA ASP A 304 2.30 1.81 -8.26
C ASP A 304 1.56 2.23 -9.55
N VAL A 305 0.49 1.51 -9.87
CA VAL A 305 -0.34 1.78 -11.04
C VAL A 305 -1.82 1.80 -10.66
N SER A 306 -2.52 2.84 -11.10
CA SER A 306 -3.95 3.04 -10.84
C SER A 306 -4.68 3.52 -12.10
N MET A 307 -6.02 3.45 -12.08
CA MET A 307 -6.89 3.82 -13.19
C MET A 307 -7.92 4.86 -12.73
N ALA A 308 -8.28 5.78 -13.62
CA ALA A 308 -9.52 6.54 -13.51
C ALA A 308 -10.42 6.25 -14.70
N LEU A 309 -11.72 6.21 -14.47
CA LEU A 309 -12.68 5.87 -15.50
C LEU A 309 -13.97 6.69 -15.45
N ILE A 310 -14.51 6.94 -16.63
CA ILE A 310 -15.87 7.42 -16.89
C ILE A 310 -16.53 6.40 -17.81
N GLY A 311 -17.63 5.80 -17.38
CA GLY A 311 -18.27 4.76 -18.16
C GLY A 311 -19.25 3.92 -17.33
N PRO A 312 -19.88 2.90 -17.92
CA PRO A 312 -20.83 2.06 -17.20
C PRO A 312 -20.21 1.34 -16.00
N CYS A 313 -18.89 1.06 -16.01
CA CYS A 313 -18.19 0.46 -14.88
C CYS A 313 -18.16 1.33 -13.61
N VAL A 314 -18.43 2.63 -13.70
CA VAL A 314 -18.57 3.50 -12.51
C VAL A 314 -19.75 3.03 -11.64
N TYR A 315 -20.84 2.60 -12.27
CA TYR A 315 -21.99 2.03 -11.56
C TYR A 315 -21.62 0.72 -10.86
N ASP A 316 -20.84 -0.14 -11.50
CA ASP A 316 -20.43 -1.44 -10.96
C ASP A 316 -19.54 -1.27 -9.70
N ILE A 317 -18.62 -0.30 -9.72
CA ILE A 317 -17.78 0.04 -8.55
C ILE A 317 -18.65 0.61 -7.42
N ALA A 318 -19.61 1.49 -7.74
CA ALA A 318 -20.56 2.02 -6.78
C ALA A 318 -21.47 0.93 -6.18
N GLU A 319 -21.87 -0.05 -6.99
CA GLU A 319 -22.66 -1.20 -6.56
C GLU A 319 -21.90 -2.06 -5.55
N HIS A 320 -20.61 -2.31 -5.80
CA HIS A 320 -19.73 -2.98 -4.83
C HIS A 320 -19.64 -2.20 -3.52
N PHE A 321 -19.46 -0.87 -3.58
CA PHE A 321 -19.42 -0.03 -2.38
C PHE A 321 -20.72 -0.10 -1.58
N VAL A 322 -21.87 0.05 -2.23
CA VAL A 322 -23.17 0.07 -1.56
C VAL A 322 -23.49 -1.28 -0.92
N LEU A 323 -23.16 -2.39 -1.58
CA LEU A 323 -23.25 -3.72 -0.99
C LEU A 323 -22.49 -3.77 0.34
N ARG A 324 -21.20 -3.38 0.33
CA ARG A 324 -20.38 -3.37 1.55
C ARG A 324 -20.90 -2.38 2.58
N TRP A 325 -21.30 -1.18 2.18
CA TRP A 325 -21.81 -0.15 3.10
C TRP A 325 -23.05 -0.65 3.85
N ASN A 326 -24.02 -1.21 3.12
CA ASN A 326 -25.22 -1.78 3.72
C ASN A 326 -24.89 -2.99 4.59
N PHE A 327 -23.94 -3.84 4.18
CA PHE A 327 -23.45 -4.95 4.98
C PHE A 327 -22.85 -4.47 6.32
N ILE A 328 -21.91 -3.51 6.31
CA ILE A 328 -21.29 -2.96 7.51
C ILE A 328 -22.34 -2.25 8.38
N LYS A 329 -23.28 -1.53 7.75
CA LYS A 329 -24.41 -0.94 8.46
C LYS A 329 -25.23 -1.99 9.19
N ARG A 330 -25.57 -3.10 8.54
CA ARG A 330 -26.32 -4.20 9.15
C ARG A 330 -25.57 -4.83 10.30
N ASP A 331 -24.28 -5.10 10.09
CA ASP A 331 -23.44 -5.87 11.00
C ASP A 331 -23.13 -5.07 12.27
N LYS A 332 -22.73 -3.80 12.10
CA LYS A 332 -22.19 -2.97 13.18
C LYS A 332 -23.03 -1.75 13.53
N TYR A 333 -23.52 -1.01 12.52
CA TYR A 333 -24.19 0.28 12.73
C TYR A 333 -25.72 0.21 12.60
N LYS A 334 -26.30 -0.95 12.91
CA LYS A 334 -27.69 -1.31 12.58
C LYS A 334 -28.73 -0.35 13.14
N ARG A 335 -28.47 0.13 14.35
CA ARG A 335 -29.37 1.00 15.13
C ARG A 335 -28.89 2.46 15.16
N ASP A 336 -27.76 2.76 14.54
CA ASP A 336 -27.22 4.10 14.49
C ASP A 336 -27.88 4.86 13.33
N ALA A 337 -28.68 5.86 13.68
CA ALA A 337 -29.41 6.70 12.73
C ALA A 337 -28.51 7.68 11.98
N ARG A 338 -27.23 7.83 12.38
CA ARG A 338 -26.26 8.66 11.65
C ARG A 338 -25.89 8.06 10.31
N TYR A 339 -25.94 6.73 10.19
CA TYR A 339 -25.55 6.05 8.96
C TYR A 339 -26.78 5.69 8.16
N ASP A 340 -26.79 6.00 6.87
CA ASP A 340 -27.94 5.76 6.02
C ASP A 340 -27.91 4.35 5.39
N TRP A 341 -29.09 3.77 5.14
CA TRP A 341 -29.20 2.63 4.23
C TRP A 341 -29.23 3.18 2.80
N ILE A 342 -28.45 2.60 1.89
CA ILE A 342 -28.40 3.07 0.50
C ILE A 342 -29.15 2.08 -0.41
N MET A 343 -30.05 2.59 -1.23
CA MET A 343 -30.74 1.87 -2.29
C MET A 343 -30.21 2.34 -3.64
N LEU A 344 -29.87 1.44 -4.55
CA LEU A 344 -29.42 1.84 -5.89
C LEU A 344 -30.59 1.91 -6.88
N GLU A 345 -30.62 2.96 -7.69
CA GLU A 345 -31.41 2.99 -8.91
C GLU A 345 -31.01 1.80 -9.79
N GLY A 346 -32.00 0.99 -10.20
CA GLY A 346 -31.77 -0.28 -10.92
C GLY A 346 -31.67 -1.52 -10.02
N ARG A 347 -31.62 -1.36 -8.68
CA ARG A 347 -31.68 -2.45 -7.69
C ARG A 347 -32.83 -2.25 -6.72
N GLU A 348 -34.02 -2.00 -7.25
CA GLU A 348 -35.25 -1.76 -6.47
C GLU A 348 -36.19 -2.99 -6.58
N GLY A 349 -37.13 -3.11 -5.64
CA GLY A 349 -38.16 -4.15 -5.70
C GLY A 349 -37.58 -5.55 -5.55
N GLU A 350 -37.71 -6.40 -6.58
CA GLU A 350 -37.19 -7.77 -6.52
C GLU A 350 -35.65 -7.83 -6.47
N ASP A 351 -34.95 -6.77 -6.90
CA ASP A 351 -33.48 -6.65 -6.94
C ASP A 351 -32.86 -5.91 -5.75
N GLU A 352 -33.67 -5.44 -4.80
CA GLU A 352 -33.20 -4.78 -3.58
C GLU A 352 -32.24 -5.66 -2.77
N ASP A 353 -32.50 -6.96 -2.74
CA ASP A 353 -31.73 -7.92 -1.96
C ASP A 353 -30.28 -8.09 -2.44
N LEU A 354 -30.01 -7.75 -3.71
CA LEU A 354 -28.68 -7.83 -4.30
C LEU A 354 -27.68 -6.88 -3.62
N VAL A 355 -28.14 -5.70 -3.18
CA VAL A 355 -27.30 -4.65 -2.55
C VAL A 355 -27.63 -4.38 -1.08
N GLY A 356 -28.80 -4.81 -0.61
CA GLY A 356 -29.28 -4.52 0.74
C GLY A 356 -28.84 -5.49 1.83
N VAL A 357 -28.19 -6.62 1.47
CA VAL A 357 -27.85 -7.78 2.31
C VAL A 357 -28.76 -7.89 3.54
N GLN A 358 -29.95 -8.47 3.37
CA GLN A 358 -30.88 -8.76 4.48
C GLN A 358 -31.23 -7.52 5.33
N ARG A 359 -31.98 -6.58 4.75
CA ARG A 359 -32.51 -5.45 5.51
C ARG A 359 -33.22 -5.95 6.77
N PRO A 360 -32.91 -5.39 7.97
CA PRO A 360 -33.61 -5.78 9.18
C PRO A 360 -35.12 -5.62 9.05
N LYS A 361 -35.91 -6.56 9.60
CA LYS A 361 -37.39 -6.47 9.66
C LYS A 361 -37.89 -5.15 10.27
N HIS A 362 -37.09 -4.56 11.16
CA HIS A 362 -37.32 -3.25 11.77
C HIS A 362 -36.09 -2.37 11.53
N PRO A 363 -35.95 -1.77 10.34
CA PRO A 363 -34.82 -0.91 10.03
C PRO A 363 -34.96 0.41 10.79
N VAL A 364 -33.83 0.96 11.25
CA VAL A 364 -33.77 2.34 11.74
C VAL A 364 -33.28 3.19 10.56
N GLY A 365 -34.07 4.19 10.17
CA GLY A 365 -33.81 5.05 9.02
C GLY A 365 -34.48 4.57 7.72
N GLU A 366 -34.57 5.49 6.77
CA GLU A 366 -35.10 5.24 5.42
C GLU A 366 -33.98 4.80 4.46
N TYR A 367 -34.36 4.28 3.30
CA TYR A 367 -33.40 4.09 2.21
C TYR A 367 -33.18 5.43 1.51
N LEU A 368 -31.92 5.85 1.43
CA LEU A 368 -31.51 6.92 0.54
C LEU A 368 -31.26 6.31 -0.84
N LYS A 369 -32.05 6.77 -1.82
CA LYS A 369 -31.85 6.38 -3.21
C LYS A 369 -30.58 7.05 -3.74
N HIS A 370 -29.71 6.24 -4.33
CA HIS A 370 -28.51 6.68 -5.03
C HIS A 370 -28.51 6.16 -6.48
N PRO A 371 -27.90 6.89 -7.42
CA PRO A 371 -27.34 8.24 -7.27
C PRO A 371 -28.38 9.29 -6.84
N ILE A 372 -27.93 10.38 -6.21
CA ILE A 372 -28.81 11.43 -5.66
C ILE A 372 -29.59 12.11 -6.80
N SER A 373 -28.91 12.45 -7.89
CA SER A 373 -29.58 12.74 -9.16
C SER A 373 -29.73 11.48 -10.02
N PRO A 374 -30.78 11.39 -10.88
CA PRO A 374 -31.10 10.17 -11.63
C PRO A 374 -29.92 9.65 -12.46
N LEU A 375 -29.77 8.33 -12.58
CA LEU A 375 -28.64 7.72 -13.33
C LEU A 375 -28.55 8.23 -14.78
N SER A 376 -29.68 8.57 -15.40
CA SER A 376 -29.75 9.16 -16.74
C SER A 376 -29.00 10.50 -16.88
N THR A 377 -28.74 11.24 -15.79
CA THR A 377 -28.01 12.52 -15.83
C THR A 377 -26.49 12.32 -15.79
N LYS A 378 -26.01 11.12 -15.43
CA LYS A 378 -24.59 10.84 -15.21
C LYS A 378 -23.79 10.64 -16.50
N ASN A 379 -24.49 10.45 -17.62
CA ASN A 379 -23.90 10.29 -18.95
C ASN A 379 -22.79 9.20 -18.97
N LEU A 380 -23.12 8.00 -18.52
CA LEU A 380 -22.15 6.90 -18.39
C LEU A 380 -21.96 6.11 -19.69
N ASP A 381 -22.89 6.16 -20.62
CA ASP A 381 -22.85 5.30 -21.80
C ASP A 381 -21.90 5.81 -22.90
N ASN A 382 -21.17 4.90 -23.53
CA ASN A 382 -20.36 5.13 -24.74
C ASN A 382 -19.41 6.33 -24.63
N ARG A 383 -18.65 6.40 -23.52
CA ARG A 383 -17.75 7.50 -23.19
C ARG A 383 -16.33 7.29 -23.71
N GLY A 384 -15.92 6.06 -23.95
CA GLY A 384 -14.61 5.71 -24.51
C GLY A 384 -14.60 4.38 -25.23
N THR A 385 -13.41 3.86 -25.50
CA THR A 385 -13.21 2.67 -26.36
C THR A 385 -12.87 1.40 -25.58
N VAL A 386 -12.84 1.46 -24.24
CA VAL A 386 -12.43 0.33 -23.43
C VAL A 386 -13.65 -0.52 -23.05
N ARG A 387 -13.61 -1.80 -23.43
CA ARG A 387 -14.45 -2.83 -22.84
C ARG A 387 -13.84 -3.24 -21.52
N ALA A 388 -14.58 -3.14 -20.44
CA ALA A 388 -14.09 -3.46 -19.11
C ALA A 388 -15.05 -4.36 -18.33
N GLN A 389 -14.52 -5.08 -17.34
CA GLN A 389 -15.31 -5.90 -16.43
C GLN A 389 -14.68 -5.83 -15.04
N LEU A 390 -15.49 -5.52 -14.03
CA LEU A 390 -15.04 -5.61 -12.64
C LEU A 390 -15.01 -7.08 -12.20
N VAL A 391 -14.02 -7.40 -11.39
CA VAL A 391 -13.84 -8.71 -10.74
C VAL A 391 -13.44 -8.44 -9.29
N ARG A 392 -13.84 -9.32 -8.37
CA ARG A 392 -13.57 -9.14 -6.94
C ARG A 392 -13.15 -10.44 -6.25
N SER A 393 -12.58 -10.24 -5.06
CA SER A 393 -12.50 -11.24 -4.01
C SER A 393 -13.40 -10.78 -2.87
N SER A 394 -14.41 -11.56 -2.52
CA SER A 394 -15.36 -11.21 -1.46
C SER A 394 -16.10 -12.45 -0.95
N ALA A 395 -16.49 -12.44 0.32
CA ALA A 395 -17.16 -13.57 0.98
C ALA A 395 -18.13 -13.07 2.07
N ASP A 396 -18.68 -13.99 2.86
CA ASP A 396 -19.71 -13.68 3.85
C ASP A 396 -19.21 -12.67 4.89
N TRP A 397 -17.96 -12.81 5.35
CA TRP A 397 -17.40 -11.91 6.34
C TRP A 397 -17.20 -10.48 5.82
N SER A 398 -16.91 -10.31 4.52
CA SER A 398 -16.54 -9.01 3.95
C SER A 398 -17.70 -8.29 3.28
N SER A 399 -18.69 -9.01 2.78
CA SER A 399 -19.82 -8.45 2.02
C SER A 399 -21.15 -9.19 2.25
N GLY A 400 -21.20 -10.23 3.08
CA GLY A 400 -22.43 -11.00 3.35
C GLY A 400 -22.95 -11.77 2.13
N ILE A 401 -22.04 -12.29 1.32
CA ILE A 401 -22.32 -13.04 0.09
C ILE A 401 -21.58 -14.37 0.11
N LEU A 402 -22.06 -15.35 -0.68
CA LEU A 402 -21.23 -16.50 -1.01
C LEU A 402 -19.96 -16.07 -1.73
N LYS A 403 -18.92 -16.89 -1.57
CA LYS A 403 -17.58 -16.65 -2.12
C LYS A 403 -17.59 -16.23 -3.59
N ASP A 404 -16.99 -15.08 -3.85
CA ASP A 404 -16.61 -14.56 -5.15
C ASP A 404 -15.08 -14.52 -5.21
N HIS A 405 -14.52 -15.19 -6.20
CA HIS A 405 -13.08 -15.27 -6.47
C HIS A 405 -12.79 -15.02 -7.96
N SER A 406 -13.63 -14.18 -8.58
CA SER A 406 -13.56 -13.86 -10.01
C SER A 406 -12.24 -13.22 -10.43
N ILE A 407 -11.49 -12.60 -9.51
CA ILE A 407 -10.12 -12.11 -9.76
C ILE A 407 -9.20 -13.25 -10.17
N GLN A 408 -9.13 -14.32 -9.38
CA GLN A 408 -8.26 -15.46 -9.68
C GLN A 408 -8.65 -16.12 -11.02
N ASN A 409 -9.94 -16.23 -11.27
CA ASN A 409 -10.46 -16.74 -12.55
C ASN A 409 -9.96 -15.89 -13.72
N ALA A 410 -10.02 -14.56 -13.60
CA ALA A 410 -9.52 -13.63 -14.61
C ALA A 410 -8.01 -13.76 -14.84
N TYR A 411 -7.20 -13.74 -13.77
CA TYR A 411 -5.75 -13.92 -13.87
C TYR A 411 -5.39 -15.24 -14.56
N CYS A 412 -5.98 -16.35 -14.11
CA CYS A 412 -5.71 -17.67 -14.66
C CYS A 412 -6.12 -17.78 -16.13
N GLU A 413 -7.29 -17.26 -16.50
CA GLU A 413 -7.78 -17.32 -17.87
C GLU A 413 -6.94 -16.45 -18.82
N VAL A 414 -6.61 -15.22 -18.42
CA VAL A 414 -5.79 -14.30 -19.24
C VAL A 414 -4.39 -14.86 -19.45
N ILE A 415 -3.72 -15.35 -18.40
CA ILE A 415 -2.39 -15.98 -18.52
C ILE A 415 -2.46 -17.22 -19.42
N ARG A 416 -3.45 -18.10 -19.20
CA ARG A 416 -3.62 -19.28 -20.05
C ARG A 416 -3.95 -18.92 -21.48
N LYS A 417 -4.57 -17.78 -21.79
CA LYS A 417 -4.89 -17.41 -23.18
C LYS A 417 -3.78 -16.63 -23.89
N ALA A 418 -2.77 -16.12 -23.16
CA ALA A 418 -1.72 -15.32 -23.75
C ALA A 418 -0.94 -16.05 -24.87
N GLU A 419 -0.70 -15.34 -25.96
CA GLU A 419 -0.09 -15.81 -27.21
C GLU A 419 1.31 -15.24 -27.47
N HIS A 420 1.79 -14.25 -26.73
CA HIS A 420 3.07 -13.61 -26.99
C HIS A 420 3.83 -13.34 -25.71
N TYR A 421 3.23 -12.63 -24.76
CA TYR A 421 3.85 -12.39 -23.48
C TYR A 421 2.83 -12.04 -22.39
N VAL A 422 3.25 -12.19 -21.14
CA VAL A 422 2.57 -11.67 -19.96
C VAL A 422 3.56 -10.81 -19.19
N TYR A 423 3.19 -9.57 -18.88
CA TYR A 423 3.93 -8.66 -18.03
C TYR A 423 3.16 -8.46 -16.72
N ILE A 424 3.83 -8.61 -15.59
CA ILE A 424 3.23 -8.54 -14.26
C ILE A 424 4.07 -7.60 -13.40
N GLU A 425 3.43 -6.62 -12.78
CA GLU A 425 3.99 -5.90 -11.64
C GLU A 425 3.12 -6.24 -10.43
N ASN A 426 3.71 -6.81 -9.38
CA ASN A 426 2.96 -7.19 -8.20
C ASN A 426 3.78 -7.02 -6.91
N GLN A 427 3.11 -6.69 -5.81
CA GLN A 427 3.74 -6.60 -4.49
C GLN A 427 4.19 -7.97 -3.95
N PHE A 428 3.45 -9.02 -4.26
CA PHE A 428 3.74 -10.38 -3.81
C PHE A 428 3.72 -11.37 -4.97
N PHE A 429 4.43 -12.48 -4.83
CA PHE A 429 4.41 -13.58 -5.78
C PHE A 429 4.45 -14.94 -5.06
N ILE A 430 3.31 -15.32 -4.49
CA ILE A 430 3.09 -16.59 -3.79
C ILE A 430 1.96 -17.34 -4.47
N THR A 431 2.27 -18.47 -5.09
CA THR A 431 1.30 -19.21 -5.90
C THR A 431 1.64 -20.69 -6.00
N ALA A 432 0.61 -21.50 -6.25
CA ALA A 432 0.75 -22.94 -6.42
C ALA A 432 0.58 -23.38 -7.89
N THR A 433 1.21 -24.50 -8.20
CA THR A 433 1.01 -25.28 -9.43
C THR A 433 0.06 -26.46 -9.21
N GLY A 434 -0.39 -26.69 -7.97
CA GLY A 434 -1.37 -27.68 -7.57
C GLY A 434 -1.34 -27.94 -6.06
N ASP A 435 -2.24 -28.80 -5.58
CA ASP A 435 -2.51 -29.04 -4.15
C ASP A 435 -1.30 -29.52 -3.32
N GLN A 436 -0.25 -29.99 -3.98
CA GLN A 436 0.98 -30.47 -3.34
C GLN A 436 1.84 -29.35 -2.72
N GLN A 437 1.47 -28.08 -2.94
CA GLN A 437 2.15 -26.90 -2.40
C GLN A 437 1.40 -26.25 -1.24
N SER A 438 0.54 -27.02 -0.56
CA SER A 438 -0.07 -26.61 0.72
C SER A 438 1.01 -26.01 1.66
N PRO A 439 0.74 -24.88 2.31
CA PRO A 439 -0.57 -24.20 2.48
C PRO A 439 -1.06 -23.34 1.31
N ILE A 440 -0.30 -23.21 0.21
CA ILE A 440 -0.68 -22.33 -0.91
C ILE A 440 -1.69 -23.02 -1.83
N HIS A 441 -2.78 -22.34 -2.17
CA HIS A 441 -3.94 -22.89 -2.87
C HIS A 441 -4.29 -22.20 -4.18
N ASN A 442 -3.95 -20.93 -4.37
CA ASN A 442 -4.23 -20.23 -5.62
C ASN A 442 -3.44 -20.85 -6.78
N THR A 443 -4.05 -20.90 -7.97
CA THR A 443 -3.54 -21.69 -9.11
C THR A 443 -2.98 -20.85 -10.26
N ILE A 444 -2.55 -19.62 -9.96
CA ILE A 444 -1.96 -18.71 -10.96
C ILE A 444 -0.63 -19.28 -11.49
N GLY A 445 0.19 -19.87 -10.63
CA GLY A 445 1.41 -20.58 -11.01
C GLY A 445 1.13 -21.73 -11.97
N ARG A 446 0.03 -22.48 -11.76
CA ARG A 446 -0.42 -23.51 -12.71
C ARG A 446 -0.74 -22.92 -14.08
N ALA A 447 -1.46 -21.81 -14.13
CA ALA A 447 -1.77 -21.11 -15.39
C ALA A 447 -0.49 -20.67 -16.14
N MET A 448 0.53 -20.22 -15.42
CA MET A 448 1.83 -19.86 -16.01
C MET A 448 2.55 -21.08 -16.60
N VAL A 449 2.59 -22.20 -15.87
CA VAL A 449 3.18 -23.45 -16.40
C VAL A 449 2.43 -23.90 -17.65
N ASP A 450 1.09 -23.85 -17.66
CA ASP A 450 0.28 -24.23 -18.81
C ASP A 450 0.61 -23.38 -20.05
N ALA A 451 0.71 -22.06 -19.87
CA ALA A 451 1.02 -21.12 -20.94
C ALA A 451 2.42 -21.34 -21.54
N VAL A 452 3.44 -21.49 -20.68
CA VAL A 452 4.82 -21.74 -21.12
C VAL A 452 4.96 -23.08 -21.82
N VAL A 453 4.40 -24.15 -21.24
CA VAL A 453 4.48 -25.49 -21.82
C VAL A 453 3.78 -25.55 -23.17
N ARG A 454 2.62 -24.88 -23.32
CA ARG A 454 1.96 -24.75 -24.63
C ARG A 454 2.86 -24.03 -25.63
N ALA A 455 3.36 -22.84 -25.28
CA ALA A 455 4.19 -22.05 -26.19
C ALA A 455 5.46 -22.80 -26.63
N ALA A 456 6.11 -23.51 -25.71
CA ALA A 456 7.28 -24.33 -25.99
C ALA A 456 6.95 -25.51 -26.93
N LYS A 457 5.82 -26.19 -26.72
CA LYS A 457 5.34 -27.26 -27.62
C LYS A 457 5.02 -26.73 -29.03
N ASP A 458 4.53 -25.50 -29.11
CA ASP A 458 4.25 -24.82 -30.38
C ASP A 458 5.51 -24.22 -31.05
N GLY A 459 6.67 -24.27 -30.39
CA GLY A 459 7.91 -23.66 -30.88
C GLY A 459 7.83 -22.13 -31.00
N ARG A 460 6.97 -21.50 -30.19
CA ARG A 460 6.65 -20.07 -30.28
C ARG A 460 7.40 -19.28 -29.20
N LYS A 461 7.97 -18.13 -29.57
CA LYS A 461 8.58 -17.21 -28.62
C LYS A 461 7.53 -16.69 -27.64
N PHE A 462 7.76 -16.89 -26.35
CA PHE A 462 6.83 -16.50 -25.30
C PHE A 462 7.60 -16.11 -24.04
N ARG A 463 7.22 -14.98 -23.43
CA ARG A 463 7.85 -14.47 -22.21
C ARG A 463 6.80 -14.19 -21.13
N ILE A 464 7.10 -14.56 -19.89
CA ILE A 464 6.45 -14.02 -18.70
C ILE A 464 7.51 -13.17 -17.99
N ILE A 465 7.20 -11.88 -17.82
CA ILE A 465 8.10 -10.88 -17.23
C ILE A 465 7.43 -10.40 -15.95
N VAL A 466 8.11 -10.57 -14.82
CA VAL A 466 7.57 -10.27 -13.50
C VAL A 466 8.47 -9.26 -12.79
N ILE A 467 7.91 -8.15 -12.34
CA ILE A 467 8.57 -7.16 -11.49
C ILE A 467 7.90 -7.17 -10.11
N ILE A 468 8.69 -7.41 -9.07
CA ILE A 468 8.24 -7.49 -7.67
C ILE A 468 9.23 -6.74 -6.78
N PRO A 469 8.89 -6.39 -5.52
CA PRO A 469 9.86 -5.86 -4.56
C PRO A 469 11.04 -6.82 -4.36
N ALA A 470 12.21 -6.28 -4.07
CA ALA A 470 13.38 -7.07 -3.73
C ALA A 470 13.19 -7.74 -2.35
N ILE A 471 12.66 -6.99 -1.39
CA ILE A 471 12.27 -7.49 -0.07
C ILE A 471 10.84 -7.02 0.23
N PRO A 472 9.96 -7.88 0.80
CA PRO A 472 8.64 -7.43 1.27
C PRO A 472 8.77 -6.33 2.33
N GLY A 473 7.98 -5.26 2.20
CA GLY A 473 8.11 -4.02 2.99
C GLY A 473 7.62 -4.13 4.43
N PHE A 474 8.38 -4.83 5.26
CA PHE A 474 8.21 -4.90 6.72
C PHE A 474 9.51 -4.50 7.42
N ALA A 475 9.41 -3.92 8.62
CA ALA A 475 10.58 -3.43 9.35
C ALA A 475 11.41 -4.52 10.00
N GLY A 476 12.72 -4.22 10.04
CA GLY A 476 13.72 -5.00 10.74
C GLY A 476 14.70 -5.68 9.79
N ASP A 477 15.91 -5.90 10.30
CA ASP A 477 16.93 -6.68 9.60
C ASP A 477 16.43 -8.13 9.43
N LEU A 478 16.61 -8.71 8.24
CA LEU A 478 16.24 -10.11 7.93
C LEU A 478 16.80 -11.13 8.92
N ARG A 479 17.90 -10.80 9.62
CA ARG A 479 18.49 -11.65 10.65
C ARG A 479 17.69 -11.68 11.95
N GLU A 480 16.97 -10.61 12.26
CA GLU A 480 16.26 -10.46 13.53
C GLU A 480 15.03 -11.37 13.60
N ASN A 481 14.62 -11.72 14.82
CA ASN A 481 13.39 -12.47 15.05
C ASN A 481 12.14 -11.68 14.63
N ALA A 482 12.21 -10.35 14.62
CA ALA A 482 11.15 -9.47 14.13
C ALA A 482 10.85 -9.70 12.63
N ALA A 483 11.86 -10.06 11.83
CA ALA A 483 11.73 -10.30 10.40
C ALA A 483 11.32 -11.75 10.02
N SER A 484 10.84 -12.55 10.98
CA SER A 484 10.42 -13.93 10.71
C SER A 484 9.28 -14.02 9.69
N GLY A 485 8.32 -13.09 9.73
CA GLY A 485 7.24 -12.98 8.76
C GLY A 485 7.75 -12.65 7.36
N THR A 486 8.66 -11.68 7.25
CA THR A 486 9.32 -11.30 5.99
C THR A 486 10.05 -12.50 5.39
N ARG A 487 10.82 -13.24 6.20
CA ARG A 487 11.52 -14.44 5.75
C ARG A 487 10.57 -15.55 5.30
N ALA A 488 9.43 -15.72 5.96
CA ALA A 488 8.41 -16.70 5.55
C ALA A 488 7.81 -16.34 4.18
N ILE A 489 7.47 -15.07 3.95
CA ILE A 489 6.96 -14.58 2.66
C ILE A 489 7.99 -14.84 1.55
N MET A 490 9.27 -14.48 1.79
CA MET A 490 10.34 -14.74 0.82
C MET A 490 10.52 -16.23 0.54
N ASP A 491 10.45 -17.09 1.56
CA ASP A 491 10.54 -18.54 1.41
C ASP A 491 9.42 -19.10 0.52
N TYR A 492 8.16 -18.72 0.78
CA TYR A 492 7.02 -19.10 -0.06
C TYR A 492 7.12 -18.55 -1.48
N GLN A 493 7.62 -17.32 -1.63
CA GLN A 493 7.87 -16.72 -2.94
C GLN A 493 8.88 -17.57 -3.74
N TYR A 494 10.05 -17.87 -3.17
CA TYR A 494 11.03 -18.68 -3.88
C TYR A 494 10.56 -20.12 -4.14
N LYS A 495 9.78 -20.72 -3.22
CA LYS A 495 9.14 -22.04 -3.43
C LYS A 495 8.08 -22.02 -4.53
N SER A 496 7.38 -20.91 -4.72
CA SER A 496 6.45 -20.71 -5.83
C SER A 496 7.22 -20.65 -7.15
N ILE A 497 8.34 -19.90 -7.18
CA ILE A 497 9.09 -19.62 -8.40
C ILE A 497 9.99 -20.79 -8.82
N CYS A 498 11.00 -21.14 -8.00
CA CYS A 498 12.12 -21.99 -8.42
C CYS A 498 12.62 -23.04 -7.43
N ARG A 499 12.19 -23.02 -6.16
CA ARG A 499 12.67 -23.97 -5.13
C ARG A 499 11.73 -25.17 -4.99
N GLY A 500 12.21 -26.33 -5.40
CA GLY A 500 11.48 -27.61 -5.29
C GLY A 500 10.78 -28.04 -6.58
N GLU A 501 10.45 -29.32 -6.67
CA GLU A 501 9.88 -29.95 -7.88
C GLU A 501 8.48 -29.44 -8.23
N ASN A 502 7.74 -28.96 -7.23
CA ASN A 502 6.40 -28.40 -7.40
C ASN A 502 6.41 -26.90 -7.74
N SER A 503 7.56 -26.22 -7.69
CA SER A 503 7.67 -24.82 -8.14
C SER A 503 7.29 -24.69 -9.63
N ILE A 504 6.99 -23.47 -10.08
CA ILE A 504 6.74 -23.18 -11.51
C ILE A 504 7.89 -23.71 -12.37
N PHE A 505 9.14 -23.43 -11.99
CA PHE A 505 10.30 -23.91 -12.74
C PHE A 505 10.43 -25.44 -12.68
N GLY A 506 10.13 -26.05 -11.54
CA GLY A 506 10.14 -27.50 -11.38
C GLY A 506 9.14 -28.21 -12.31
N GLN A 507 7.92 -27.69 -12.38
CA GLN A 507 6.87 -28.24 -13.25
C GLN A 507 7.15 -28.01 -14.75
N ILE A 508 7.73 -26.87 -15.12
CA ILE A 508 8.13 -26.62 -16.53
C ILE A 508 9.27 -27.56 -16.94
N LYS A 509 10.29 -27.75 -16.08
CA LYS A 509 11.39 -28.68 -16.32
C LYS A 509 10.93 -30.12 -16.47
N LYS A 510 9.90 -30.53 -15.71
CA LYS A 510 9.30 -31.87 -15.81
C LYS A 510 8.72 -32.16 -17.19
N GLU A 511 8.26 -31.14 -17.91
CA GLU A 511 7.78 -31.24 -19.29
C GLU A 511 8.91 -31.17 -20.34
N GLY A 512 10.18 -31.11 -19.91
CA GLY A 512 11.35 -31.04 -20.80
C GLY A 512 11.63 -29.65 -21.37
N VAL A 513 11.06 -28.59 -20.76
CA VAL A 513 11.22 -27.19 -21.18
C VAL A 513 12.14 -26.47 -20.19
N ASP A 514 13.03 -25.60 -20.69
CA ASP A 514 13.85 -24.74 -19.83
C ASP A 514 13.06 -23.49 -19.41
N PRO A 515 12.66 -23.35 -18.14
CA PRO A 515 11.89 -22.19 -17.68
C PRO A 515 12.65 -20.88 -17.80
N THR A 516 13.99 -20.90 -17.78
CA THR A 516 14.82 -19.68 -17.82
C THR A 516 14.82 -18.99 -19.19
N GLN A 517 14.28 -19.65 -20.22
CA GLN A 517 14.08 -19.07 -21.55
C GLN A 517 12.71 -18.37 -21.68
N HIS A 518 11.83 -18.53 -20.70
CA HIS A 518 10.44 -18.11 -20.79
C HIS A 518 10.00 -17.21 -19.64
N ILE A 519 10.51 -17.39 -18.42
CA ILE A 519 10.07 -16.62 -17.25
C ILE A 519 11.24 -15.85 -16.65
N PHE A 520 11.05 -14.55 -16.47
CA PHE A 520 12.07 -13.61 -16.01
C PHE A 520 11.54 -12.77 -14.85
N PHE A 521 12.34 -12.65 -13.79
CA PHE A 521 12.02 -11.87 -12.60
C PHE A 521 13.00 -10.70 -12.42
N PHE A 522 12.46 -9.55 -12.06
CA PHE A 522 13.19 -8.31 -11.85
C PHE A 522 12.72 -7.63 -10.56
N ASN A 523 13.57 -6.77 -10.01
CA ASN A 523 13.20 -5.80 -8.99
C ASN A 523 13.50 -4.39 -9.53
N LEU A 524 13.13 -3.38 -8.74
CA LEU A 524 13.46 -1.98 -9.02
C LEU A 524 14.33 -1.41 -7.89
N ARG A 525 15.31 -0.56 -8.23
CA ARG A 525 16.23 0.07 -7.28
C ARG A 525 16.73 1.41 -7.82
N SER A 526 16.92 2.37 -6.94
CA SER A 526 17.47 3.69 -7.27
C SER A 526 18.58 4.09 -6.29
N TYR A 527 19.27 5.17 -6.61
CA TYR A 527 20.28 5.81 -5.78
C TYR A 527 19.98 7.31 -5.66
N ASP A 528 20.53 7.92 -4.62
CA ASP A 528 20.45 9.36 -4.43
C ASP A 528 21.63 9.85 -3.58
N ARG A 529 21.71 11.16 -3.35
CA ARG A 529 22.71 11.79 -2.49
C ARG A 529 22.02 12.73 -1.51
N LEU A 530 22.18 12.45 -0.21
CA LEU A 530 21.66 13.30 0.86
C LEU A 530 22.37 14.65 0.84
N ASN A 531 21.64 15.72 0.56
CA ASN A 531 22.25 17.04 0.40
C ASN A 531 22.41 17.81 1.71
N LYS A 532 23.10 17.20 2.68
CA LYS A 532 23.39 17.84 3.97
C LYS A 532 24.51 18.88 3.81
N THR A 533 24.14 20.12 3.54
CA THR A 533 25.10 21.20 3.22
C THR A 533 25.97 21.62 4.41
N HIS A 534 27.06 22.33 4.12
CA HIS A 534 27.93 22.91 5.13
C HIS A 534 27.19 23.95 5.99
N ALA A 535 26.34 24.79 5.40
CA ALA A 535 25.56 25.75 6.20
C ALA A 535 24.61 25.07 7.18
N ILE A 536 23.96 23.96 6.80
CA ILE A 536 23.14 23.15 7.72
C ILE A 536 24.00 22.66 8.88
N CYS A 537 25.18 22.09 8.59
CA CYS A 537 26.08 21.58 9.63
C CYS A 537 26.59 22.68 10.58
N GLU A 538 26.91 23.87 10.07
CA GLU A 538 27.35 24.99 10.89
C GLU A 538 26.21 25.58 11.72
N ALA A 539 25.00 25.66 11.17
CA ALA A 539 23.81 26.08 11.90
C ALA A 539 23.52 25.15 13.09
N GLU A 540 23.61 23.83 12.88
CA GLU A 540 23.46 22.82 13.95
C GLU A 540 24.50 23.05 15.07
N LYS A 541 25.77 23.28 14.71
CA LYS A 541 26.85 23.53 15.69
C LYS A 541 26.68 24.83 16.46
N LYS A 542 26.27 25.92 15.80
CA LYS A 542 26.12 27.23 16.43
C LYS A 542 24.93 27.30 17.37
N THR A 543 23.79 26.75 16.95
CA THR A 543 22.52 26.88 17.67
C THR A 543 22.28 25.74 18.66
N GLY A 544 22.88 24.57 18.42
CA GLY A 544 22.56 23.33 19.13
C GLY A 544 21.19 22.74 18.75
N ILE A 545 20.54 23.30 17.72
CA ILE A 545 19.26 22.83 17.18
C ILE A 545 19.59 21.94 15.98
N SER A 546 19.16 20.69 16.01
CA SER A 546 19.35 19.76 14.89
C SER A 546 18.45 20.12 13.71
N TYR A 547 18.89 19.82 12.50
CA TYR A 547 18.07 20.03 11.29
C TYR A 547 16.74 19.28 11.41
N GLN A 548 16.74 18.06 11.93
CA GLN A 548 15.53 17.29 12.19
C GLN A 548 14.50 18.03 13.06
N GLN A 549 14.93 18.82 14.05
CA GLN A 549 14.01 19.64 14.84
C GLN A 549 13.37 20.77 14.02
N VAL A 550 14.09 21.31 13.04
CA VAL A 550 13.59 22.34 12.12
C VAL A 550 12.55 21.75 11.17
N GLN A 551 12.85 20.57 10.59
CA GLN A 551 11.93 19.83 9.71
C GLN A 551 10.62 19.49 10.44
N ARG A 552 10.75 19.00 11.69
CA ARG A 552 9.60 18.71 12.54
C ARG A 552 8.77 19.95 12.84
N ALA A 553 9.40 21.08 13.17
CA ALA A 553 8.68 22.32 13.44
C ALA A 553 7.86 22.80 12.22
N GLU A 554 8.40 22.65 11.00
CA GLU A 554 7.64 22.95 9.79
C GLU A 554 6.48 21.98 9.57
N ALA A 555 6.72 20.67 9.73
CA ALA A 555 5.66 19.67 9.65
C ALA A 555 4.53 19.99 10.65
N GLU A 556 4.87 20.42 11.87
CA GLU A 556 3.90 20.89 12.89
C GLU A 556 3.10 22.09 12.41
N GLU A 557 3.74 23.08 11.81
CA GLU A 557 3.05 24.25 11.26
C GLU A 557 2.03 23.88 10.18
N ILE A 558 2.42 23.07 9.19
CA ILE A 558 1.58 22.76 8.02
C ILE A 558 0.55 21.66 8.29
N MET A 559 0.77 20.81 9.31
CA MET A 559 -0.13 19.70 9.68
C MET A 559 -1.12 20.07 10.81
N ALA A 560 -0.80 21.03 11.68
CA ALA A 560 -1.58 21.34 12.90
C ALA A 560 -3.04 21.78 12.64
N SER A 561 -3.34 22.35 11.46
CA SER A 561 -4.68 22.86 11.13
C SER A 561 -5.79 21.80 11.05
N GLY A 562 -5.45 20.51 11.11
CA GLY A 562 -6.41 19.39 11.01
C GLY A 562 -6.90 18.79 12.34
N VAL A 563 -6.20 19.01 13.46
CA VAL A 563 -6.35 18.11 14.64
C VAL A 563 -6.69 18.81 15.97
N HIS A 564 -6.53 20.12 16.11
CA HIS A 564 -6.84 20.80 17.39
C HIS A 564 -8.28 21.27 17.47
N GLY A 565 -9.23 20.32 17.54
CA GLY A 565 -10.65 20.62 17.38
C GLY A 565 -11.65 19.99 18.35
N TYR A 566 -11.37 18.93 19.12
CA TYR A 566 -12.30 18.45 20.15
C TYR A 566 -11.69 17.34 21.04
N GLU A 567 -11.58 17.57 22.36
CA GLU A 567 -11.38 16.47 23.33
C GLU A 567 -12.73 15.91 23.75
N ASP A 568 -12.95 14.65 23.37
CA ASP A 568 -13.76 13.61 24.00
C ASP A 568 -14.68 14.07 25.16
N SER A 569 -15.89 14.50 24.78
CA SER A 569 -17.01 14.72 25.71
C SER A 569 -18.09 13.64 25.59
N SER A 570 -17.99 12.75 24.60
CA SER A 570 -18.85 11.57 24.49
C SER A 570 -18.10 10.35 25.00
N SER A 571 -18.26 10.06 26.29
CA SER A 571 -18.24 8.66 26.72
C SER A 571 -19.11 7.87 25.75
N ASP A 572 -18.49 7.03 24.94
CA ASP A 572 -19.16 6.07 24.07
C ASP A 572 -19.83 5.03 24.99
N GLU A 573 -20.96 5.41 25.59
CA GLU A 573 -21.87 4.52 26.35
C GLU A 573 -22.65 3.59 25.40
N GLY A 574 -22.01 3.15 24.31
CA GLY A 574 -22.57 2.24 23.31
C GLY A 574 -22.05 0.81 23.41
N GLU A 575 -20.93 0.56 24.07
CA GLU A 575 -20.36 -0.78 24.23
C GLU A 575 -20.59 -1.33 25.65
N GLY A 576 -21.69 -2.07 25.80
CA GLY A 576 -21.93 -3.09 26.82
C GLY A 576 -21.44 -2.83 28.26
N GLY A 577 -22.20 -2.09 29.07
CA GLY A 577 -21.95 -2.00 30.53
C GLY A 577 -23.15 -1.47 31.32
N SER A 578 -23.58 -2.21 32.34
CA SER A 578 -24.74 -1.91 33.20
C SER A 578 -24.63 -0.57 33.95
N ARG A 579 -25.72 0.20 33.95
CA ARG A 579 -25.91 1.48 34.68
C ARG A 579 -25.67 1.35 36.19
N PHE A 580 -24.76 2.15 36.73
CA PHE A 580 -24.84 2.65 38.12
C PHE A 580 -24.34 4.11 38.18
N HIS A 581 -25.19 4.99 38.71
CA HIS A 581 -24.99 6.43 38.89
C HIS A 581 -23.82 6.74 39.86
N ASP A 582 -22.96 7.71 39.51
CA ASP A 582 -22.21 8.48 40.52
C ASP A 582 -22.36 10.00 40.26
N LEU A 583 -22.85 10.71 41.27
CA LEU A 583 -23.18 12.13 41.26
C LEU A 583 -22.24 12.84 42.26
N ASN A 584 -21.05 13.27 41.82
CA ASN A 584 -20.14 14.03 42.68
C ASN A 584 -19.51 15.27 41.99
N PRO A 585 -19.91 16.51 42.35
CA PRO A 585 -19.49 17.75 41.69
C PRO A 585 -18.00 18.13 41.83
N LYS A 586 -17.24 17.48 42.73
CA LYS A 586 -15.84 17.85 43.00
C LYS A 586 -14.84 17.33 41.95
N HIS A 587 -15.18 16.30 41.18
CA HIS A 587 -14.30 15.77 40.13
C HIS A 587 -14.33 16.58 38.82
N LYS A 588 -15.34 17.44 38.61
CA LYS A 588 -15.43 18.31 37.42
C LYS A 588 -14.39 19.43 37.44
N HIS A 589 -14.14 20.00 38.62
CA HIS A 589 -13.29 21.18 38.77
C HIS A 589 -11.77 20.88 38.65
N ASP A 590 -11.34 19.67 39.05
CA ASP A 590 -9.95 19.22 38.88
C ASP A 590 -9.65 18.74 37.45
N ARG A 591 -10.67 18.28 36.72
CA ARG A 591 -10.55 17.86 35.31
C ARG A 591 -10.43 19.08 34.39
N GLU A 592 -11.15 20.17 34.67
CA GLU A 592 -11.03 21.44 33.95
C GLU A 592 -9.69 22.16 34.18
N LYS A 593 -9.11 22.07 35.39
CA LYS A 593 -7.77 22.62 35.68
C LYS A 593 -6.63 21.84 35.04
N ARG A 594 -6.75 20.51 34.94
CA ARG A 594 -5.78 19.68 34.20
C ARG A 594 -5.84 19.96 32.69
N LYS A 595 -7.04 20.14 32.12
CA LYS A 595 -7.29 20.46 30.70
C LYS A 595 -6.71 21.81 30.24
N ALA A 596 -6.84 22.86 31.05
CA ALA A 596 -6.25 24.16 30.73
C ALA A 596 -4.71 24.14 30.74
N ASN A 597 -4.11 23.27 31.57
CA ASN A 597 -2.66 23.12 31.63
C ASN A 597 -2.10 22.34 30.42
N THR A 598 -2.77 21.28 29.95
CA THR A 598 -2.31 20.50 28.78
C THR A 598 -2.40 21.27 27.47
N SER A 599 -3.51 21.97 27.20
CA SER A 599 -3.64 22.77 25.97
C SER A 599 -2.63 23.93 25.93
N SER A 600 -2.39 24.59 27.07
CA SER A 600 -1.37 25.63 27.19
C SER A 600 0.06 25.11 27.00
N SER A 601 0.31 23.84 27.32
CA SER A 601 1.63 23.21 27.19
C SER A 601 1.95 22.78 25.76
N GLN A 602 0.97 22.28 25.00
CA GLN A 602 1.14 21.93 23.59
C GLN A 602 1.30 23.18 22.72
N GLN A 603 0.49 24.21 22.98
CA GLN A 603 0.59 25.48 22.27
C GLN A 603 1.95 26.16 22.50
N LYS A 604 2.45 26.10 23.75
CA LYS A 604 3.79 26.57 24.09
C LYS A 604 4.90 25.74 23.43
N ALA A 605 4.73 24.41 23.34
CA ALA A 605 5.72 23.56 22.68
C ALA A 605 5.85 23.88 21.17
N ALA A 606 4.72 24.09 20.48
CA ALA A 606 4.71 24.52 19.08
C ALA A 606 5.34 25.91 18.90
N GLU A 607 5.04 26.88 19.78
CA GLU A 607 5.69 28.20 19.77
C GLU A 607 7.21 28.10 20.00
N ASP A 608 7.64 27.25 20.93
CA ASP A 608 9.06 27.02 21.21
C ASP A 608 9.77 26.33 20.01
N ALA A 609 9.09 25.39 19.33
CA ALA A 609 9.60 24.73 18.11
C ALA A 609 9.74 25.70 16.94
N GLN A 610 8.74 26.56 16.71
CA GLN A 610 8.81 27.57 15.66
C GLN A 610 9.94 28.57 15.91
N ARG A 611 10.12 29.00 17.17
CA ARG A 611 11.23 29.85 17.55
C ARG A 611 12.59 29.18 17.33
N ALA A 612 12.69 27.87 17.57
CA ALA A 612 13.90 27.11 17.28
C ALA A 612 14.21 27.11 15.77
N ARG A 613 13.21 26.88 14.92
CA ARG A 613 13.35 26.99 13.45
C ARG A 613 13.80 28.39 13.03
N GLU A 614 13.18 29.46 13.55
CA GLU A 614 13.59 30.83 13.25
C GLU A 614 15.05 31.13 13.64
N ILE A 615 15.50 30.66 14.81
CA ILE A 615 16.89 30.80 15.26
C ILE A 615 17.84 30.03 14.34
N PHE A 616 17.47 28.81 13.95
CA PHE A 616 18.28 28.00 13.05
C PHE A 616 18.47 28.67 11.69
N GLU A 617 17.39 29.12 11.07
CA GLU A 617 17.43 29.79 9.75
C GLU A 617 18.17 31.14 9.81
N GLN A 618 18.10 31.87 10.93
CA GLN A 618 18.86 33.12 11.11
C GLN A 618 20.38 32.91 11.25
N GLU A 619 20.78 31.80 11.86
CA GLU A 619 22.20 31.48 12.10
C GLU A 619 22.84 30.64 10.98
N LYS A 620 22.00 30.07 10.08
CA LYS A 620 22.42 29.39 8.86
C LYS A 620 23.18 30.39 7.97
N PRO A 621 24.45 30.13 7.66
CA PRO A 621 25.21 30.96 6.74
C PRO A 621 24.48 31.14 5.40
N GLU A 622 24.48 32.35 4.85
CA GLU A 622 24.07 32.56 3.46
C GLU A 622 25.06 31.84 2.54
N GLU A 623 24.58 30.79 1.86
CA GLU A 623 25.31 30.05 0.84
C GLU A 623 24.54 30.10 -0.49
N GLU A 624 25.27 30.17 -1.60
CA GLU A 624 24.65 30.00 -2.91
C GLU A 624 24.31 28.52 -3.07
N VAL A 625 23.03 28.20 -3.26
CA VAL A 625 22.58 26.83 -3.54
C VAL A 625 23.08 26.43 -4.91
N ILE A 626 24.10 25.57 -4.96
CA ILE A 626 24.69 25.10 -6.21
C ILE A 626 24.36 23.63 -6.51
N SER A 627 23.95 22.84 -5.51
CA SER A 627 23.63 21.42 -5.65
C SER A 627 22.14 21.12 -5.50
N ALA A 628 21.64 20.11 -6.23
CA ALA A 628 20.23 19.73 -6.18
C ALA A 628 19.88 18.94 -4.90
N ALA A 629 18.66 19.11 -4.39
CA ALA A 629 18.15 18.34 -3.25
C ALA A 629 18.12 16.81 -3.47
N SER A 630 17.94 16.39 -4.73
CA SER A 630 18.00 15.00 -5.18
C SER A 630 18.65 14.88 -6.56
N VAL A 631 19.50 13.87 -6.72
CA VAL A 631 20.18 13.54 -7.98
C VAL A 631 19.52 12.35 -8.70
N ALA A 632 18.39 11.86 -8.19
CA ALA A 632 17.66 10.71 -8.75
C ALA A 632 17.20 10.94 -10.21
N HIS A 633 17.01 12.20 -10.61
CA HIS A 633 16.67 12.58 -11.99
C HIS A 633 17.72 12.13 -13.02
N HIS A 634 18.97 11.89 -12.63
CA HIS A 634 20.00 11.35 -13.53
C HIS A 634 19.82 9.88 -13.92
N ALA A 635 19.03 9.12 -13.17
CA ALA A 635 18.62 7.77 -13.59
C ALA A 635 17.69 7.82 -14.82
N MET A 636 17.02 8.96 -15.04
CA MET A 636 16.08 9.19 -16.13
C MET A 636 16.76 9.80 -17.37
N LYS A 637 15.96 10.09 -18.41
CA LYS A 637 16.44 10.72 -19.64
C LYS A 637 16.68 12.20 -19.40
N THR A 638 17.92 12.56 -19.12
CA THR A 638 18.39 13.95 -18.94
C THR A 638 19.62 14.22 -19.80
N GLU A 639 19.81 15.49 -20.18
CA GLU A 639 21.03 15.98 -20.85
C GLU A 639 22.19 16.16 -19.86
N SER A 640 21.90 16.31 -18.56
CA SER A 640 22.89 16.51 -17.51
C SER A 640 23.57 15.18 -17.09
N SER A 641 24.87 15.24 -16.82
CA SER A 641 25.64 14.10 -16.32
C SER A 641 25.78 14.18 -14.80
N LEU A 642 25.58 13.06 -14.11
CA LEU A 642 25.82 12.95 -12.67
C LEU A 642 27.27 13.32 -12.29
N GLN A 643 28.21 13.15 -13.21
CA GLN A 643 29.62 13.48 -12.97
C GLN A 643 29.86 14.99 -12.85
N ASP A 644 28.98 15.78 -13.44
CA ASP A 644 29.07 17.24 -13.43
C ASP A 644 28.30 17.84 -12.24
N GLU A 645 27.62 17.02 -11.42
CA GLU A 645 26.88 17.54 -10.27
C GLU A 645 27.82 18.07 -9.20
N PRO A 646 27.67 19.35 -8.81
CA PRO A 646 28.53 19.95 -7.80
C PRO A 646 28.23 19.35 -6.43
N TRP A 647 29.20 19.46 -5.54
CA TRP A 647 29.07 19.13 -4.12
C TRP A 647 29.45 20.38 -3.33
N ASP A 648 28.53 20.88 -2.51
CA ASP A 648 28.65 22.19 -1.84
C ASP A 648 29.94 22.34 -1.03
N ASN A 649 30.49 21.24 -0.52
CA ASN A 649 31.76 21.24 0.20
C ASN A 649 32.90 20.66 -0.65
N HIS A 650 33.33 21.40 -1.68
CA HIS A 650 34.42 21.00 -2.57
C HIS A 650 35.74 20.64 -1.85
N ASP A 651 35.96 21.15 -0.63
CA ASP A 651 37.15 20.87 0.18
C ASP A 651 37.01 19.61 1.07
N ASP A 652 35.84 18.97 1.11
CA ASP A 652 35.53 17.77 1.90
C ASP A 652 34.89 16.67 1.05
N GLU A 653 35.65 16.13 0.10
CA GLU A 653 35.22 14.97 -0.71
C GLU A 653 34.86 13.74 0.15
N GLU A 654 35.44 13.62 1.35
CA GLU A 654 35.10 12.55 2.31
C GLU A 654 33.65 12.68 2.82
N SER A 655 33.09 13.89 2.86
CA SER A 655 31.68 14.10 3.21
C SER A 655 30.73 13.63 2.12
N GLU A 656 31.09 13.75 0.84
CA GLU A 656 30.21 13.35 -0.27
C GLU A 656 29.95 11.83 -0.25
N ILE A 657 31.01 11.04 -0.06
CA ILE A 657 30.92 9.56 -0.01
C ILE A 657 29.99 9.06 1.10
N LYS A 658 29.96 9.75 2.23
CA LYS A 658 29.08 9.42 3.37
C LYS A 658 27.61 9.68 3.07
N ASN A 659 27.30 10.54 2.09
CA ASN A 659 25.95 10.98 1.78
C ASN A 659 25.30 10.25 0.59
N TRP A 660 26.05 9.45 -0.16
CA TRP A 660 25.48 8.58 -1.19
C TRP A 660 24.68 7.45 -0.56
N ILE A 661 23.45 7.27 -1.05
CA ILE A 661 22.49 6.29 -0.58
C ILE A 661 21.85 5.52 -1.74
N GLN A 662 21.32 4.35 -1.44
CA GLN A 662 20.50 3.56 -2.34
C GLN A 662 19.37 2.88 -1.57
N GLU A 663 18.25 2.62 -2.26
CA GLU A 663 17.15 1.84 -1.74
C GLU A 663 16.39 1.14 -2.87
N GLU A 664 15.71 0.03 -2.55
CA GLU A 664 14.76 -0.58 -3.47
C GLU A 664 13.57 0.35 -3.75
N LEU A 665 13.05 0.29 -4.96
CA LEU A 665 11.75 0.89 -5.27
C LEU A 665 10.69 -0.14 -4.92
N TYR A 666 9.84 0.20 -3.95
CA TYR A 666 8.81 -0.71 -3.50
C TYR A 666 7.71 -0.82 -4.55
N VAL A 667 7.73 -1.92 -5.30
CA VAL A 667 6.71 -2.25 -6.31
C VAL A 667 5.42 -2.64 -5.60
N HIS A 668 4.51 -1.68 -5.46
CA HIS A 668 3.20 -1.89 -4.87
C HIS A 668 2.11 -2.13 -5.91
N SER A 669 2.39 -1.91 -7.20
CA SER A 669 1.49 -2.23 -8.31
C SER A 669 0.79 -3.58 -8.15
N LYS A 670 -0.45 -3.70 -8.64
CA LYS A 670 -1.12 -4.99 -8.87
C LYS A 670 -1.65 -5.02 -10.31
N LEU A 671 -0.72 -5.20 -11.23
CA LEU A 671 -0.92 -5.03 -12.67
C LEU A 671 -0.56 -6.31 -13.42
N LEU A 672 -1.38 -6.65 -14.42
CA LEU A 672 -1.05 -7.64 -15.44
C LEU A 672 -1.37 -7.06 -16.82
N ILE A 673 -0.46 -7.21 -17.77
CA ILE A 673 -0.66 -6.88 -19.19
C ILE A 673 -0.36 -8.13 -20.03
N ALA A 674 -1.31 -8.55 -20.86
CA ALA A 674 -1.12 -9.67 -21.78
C ALA A 674 -1.22 -9.20 -23.24
N ASP A 675 -0.21 -9.57 -24.02
CA ASP A 675 -0.13 -9.39 -25.48
C ASP A 675 -0.43 -7.98 -26.00
N ASP A 676 -0.13 -6.93 -25.21
CA ASP A 676 -0.53 -5.54 -25.48
C ASP A 676 -2.04 -5.41 -25.82
N ARG A 677 -2.90 -6.24 -25.22
CA ARG A 677 -4.37 -6.25 -25.49
C ARG A 677 -5.21 -6.18 -24.23
N ILE A 678 -4.86 -6.96 -23.22
CA ILE A 678 -5.63 -7.09 -22.00
C ILE A 678 -4.82 -6.53 -20.84
N VAL A 679 -5.46 -5.70 -20.01
CA VAL A 679 -4.90 -5.20 -18.75
C VAL A 679 -5.79 -5.65 -17.59
N ILE A 680 -5.18 -6.13 -16.50
CA ILE A 680 -5.84 -6.27 -15.19
C ILE A 680 -5.14 -5.31 -14.24
N CYS A 681 -5.91 -4.44 -13.58
CA CYS A 681 -5.39 -3.51 -12.58
C CYS A 681 -6.34 -3.45 -11.38
N GLY A 682 -5.81 -3.32 -10.17
CA GLY A 682 -6.61 -3.15 -8.96
C GLY A 682 -5.79 -3.30 -7.70
N SER A 683 -6.37 -4.00 -6.72
CA SER A 683 -5.80 -4.14 -5.36
C SER A 683 -5.23 -5.52 -5.05
N SER A 684 -5.54 -6.53 -5.89
CA SER A 684 -5.26 -7.94 -5.61
C SER A 684 -3.80 -8.36 -5.82
N ASN A 685 -3.16 -8.77 -4.74
CA ASN A 685 -1.81 -9.34 -4.79
C ASN A 685 -1.82 -10.77 -5.33
N LEU A 686 -0.68 -11.28 -5.81
CA LEU A 686 -0.53 -12.70 -6.17
C LEU A 686 -0.16 -13.50 -4.91
N ASN A 687 -1.17 -13.77 -4.09
CA ASN A 687 -1.11 -14.58 -2.87
C ASN A 687 -2.50 -15.16 -2.57
N ASP A 688 -2.60 -16.14 -1.68
CA ASP A 688 -3.90 -16.73 -1.32
C ASP A 688 -4.82 -15.70 -0.67
N ARG A 689 -4.25 -14.79 0.13
CA ARG A 689 -4.99 -13.70 0.79
C ARG A 689 -5.85 -12.88 -0.15
N SER A 690 -5.34 -12.52 -1.33
CA SER A 690 -6.08 -11.72 -2.32
C SER A 690 -6.85 -12.58 -3.33
N GLN A 691 -6.42 -13.82 -3.59
CA GLN A 691 -6.92 -14.60 -4.75
C GLN A 691 -8.01 -15.62 -4.41
N LEU A 692 -8.16 -16.04 -3.15
CA LEU A 692 -9.10 -17.12 -2.80
C LEU A 692 -10.55 -16.66 -2.63
N GLY A 693 -10.80 -15.36 -2.41
CA GLY A 693 -12.14 -14.80 -2.15
C GLY A 693 -12.58 -14.84 -0.68
N ASP A 694 -12.17 -15.88 0.07
CA ASP A 694 -12.55 -16.10 1.48
C ASP A 694 -11.70 -15.28 2.49
N HIS A 695 -10.63 -14.64 2.02
CA HIS A 695 -9.67 -13.89 2.83
C HIS A 695 -9.91 -12.38 2.62
N ASP A 696 -8.90 -11.59 2.23
CA ASP A 696 -9.06 -10.15 2.06
C ASP A 696 -10.07 -9.83 0.95
N SER A 697 -10.85 -8.76 1.14
CA SER A 697 -11.68 -8.26 0.04
C SER A 697 -10.84 -7.39 -0.89
N GLU A 698 -11.01 -7.63 -2.18
CA GLU A 698 -10.23 -6.98 -3.25
C GLU A 698 -11.16 -6.62 -4.41
N LEU A 699 -10.77 -5.60 -5.17
CA LEU A 699 -11.44 -5.19 -6.40
C LEU A 699 -10.41 -4.91 -7.50
N SER A 700 -10.67 -5.45 -8.69
CA SER A 700 -9.85 -5.25 -9.88
C SER A 700 -10.72 -5.07 -11.12
N ILE A 701 -10.17 -4.42 -12.15
CA ILE A 701 -10.81 -4.19 -13.44
C ILE A 701 -10.01 -4.88 -14.55
N VAL A 702 -10.69 -5.66 -15.38
CA VAL A 702 -10.14 -6.31 -16.58
C VAL A 702 -10.53 -5.47 -17.79
N MET A 703 -9.57 -5.05 -18.59
CA MET A 703 -9.75 -4.04 -19.65
C MET A 703 -9.22 -4.56 -20.99
N GLU A 704 -10.01 -4.38 -22.05
CA GLU A 704 -9.64 -4.63 -23.43
C GLU A 704 -10.07 -3.45 -24.31
N ASP A 705 -9.11 -2.82 -24.98
CA ASP A 705 -9.39 -1.63 -25.78
C ASP A 705 -9.85 -1.99 -27.19
N THR A 706 -10.98 -1.45 -27.63
CA THR A 706 -11.45 -1.57 -29.01
C THR A 706 -10.69 -0.64 -29.96
N ARG A 707 -10.07 0.43 -29.44
CA ARG A 707 -9.12 1.26 -30.20
C ARG A 707 -7.84 0.45 -30.36
N LYS A 708 -7.44 0.24 -31.61
CA LYS A 708 -6.27 -0.55 -31.94
C LYS A 708 -5.14 0.31 -32.49
N ILE A 709 -3.90 -0.12 -32.26
CA ILE A 709 -2.70 0.44 -32.87
C ILE A 709 -1.96 -0.63 -33.67
N GLN A 710 -1.39 -0.22 -34.80
CA GLN A 710 -0.52 -1.08 -35.60
C GLN A 710 0.89 -1.04 -35.02
N THR A 711 1.46 -2.22 -34.77
CA THR A 711 2.80 -2.37 -34.23
C THR A 711 3.41 -3.71 -34.67
N THR A 712 4.42 -4.18 -33.96
CA THR A 712 5.14 -5.42 -34.23
C THR A 712 5.22 -6.28 -32.97
N MET A 713 5.17 -7.60 -33.17
CA MET A 713 5.29 -8.61 -32.12
C MET A 713 6.14 -9.74 -32.67
N ASP A 714 7.32 -9.98 -32.08
CA ASP A 714 8.30 -10.93 -32.60
C ASP A 714 8.67 -10.64 -34.07
N GLY A 715 8.86 -9.36 -34.39
CA GLY A 715 9.21 -8.85 -35.72
C GLY A 715 8.09 -8.92 -36.77
N LYS A 716 6.89 -9.39 -36.41
CA LYS A 716 5.76 -9.52 -37.33
C LYS A 716 4.75 -8.40 -37.09
N PRO A 717 4.03 -7.91 -38.13
CA PRO A 717 2.93 -6.97 -37.94
C PRO A 717 1.90 -7.50 -36.93
N TYR A 718 1.50 -6.64 -36.01
CA TYR A 718 0.60 -6.98 -34.91
C TYR A 718 -0.36 -5.82 -34.62
N GLU A 719 -1.59 -6.17 -34.27
CA GLU A 719 -2.61 -5.22 -33.84
C GLU A 719 -2.80 -5.31 -32.33
N ALA A 720 -2.37 -4.25 -31.64
CA ALA A 720 -2.44 -4.11 -30.19
C ALA A 720 -3.61 -3.22 -29.77
N GLY A 721 -4.10 -3.39 -28.53
CA GLY A 721 -5.04 -2.44 -27.91
C GLY A 721 -4.31 -1.17 -27.47
N TYR A 722 -4.89 0.00 -27.76
CA TYR A 722 -4.26 1.29 -27.47
C TYR A 722 -3.95 1.46 -25.97
N HIS A 723 -4.92 1.21 -25.09
CA HIS A 723 -4.73 1.31 -23.63
C HIS A 723 -3.58 0.41 -23.13
N ALA A 724 -3.59 -0.88 -23.47
CA ALA A 724 -2.56 -1.84 -23.03
C ALA A 724 -1.16 -1.50 -23.57
N ALA A 725 -1.06 -1.19 -24.86
CA ALA A 725 0.23 -0.91 -25.50
C ALA A 725 0.85 0.40 -25.02
N THR A 726 0.04 1.44 -24.81
CA THR A 726 0.53 2.74 -24.32
C THR A 726 1.03 2.64 -22.89
N LEU A 727 0.26 2.01 -21.99
CA LEU A 727 0.67 1.76 -20.61
C LEU A 727 1.97 0.95 -20.53
N ARG A 728 2.05 -0.17 -21.25
CA ARG A 728 3.23 -1.04 -21.22
C ARG A 728 4.48 -0.34 -21.76
N ARG A 729 4.36 0.45 -22.82
CA ARG A 729 5.48 1.25 -23.35
C ARG A 729 5.93 2.33 -22.39
N TYR A 730 4.99 2.96 -21.68
CA TYR A 730 5.30 3.96 -20.68
C TYR A 730 6.12 3.36 -19.54
N LEU A 731 5.61 2.30 -18.90
CA LEU A 731 6.29 1.57 -17.82
C LEU A 731 7.68 1.09 -18.23
N TRP A 732 7.81 0.50 -19.42
CA TRP A 732 9.12 0.01 -19.88
C TRP A 732 10.12 1.14 -20.13
N ARG A 733 9.65 2.32 -20.56
CA ARG A 733 10.52 3.49 -20.73
C ARG A 733 10.89 4.11 -19.40
N GLU A 734 10.01 4.11 -18.41
CA GLU A 734 10.34 4.49 -17.04
C GLU A 734 11.42 3.58 -16.45
N HIS A 735 11.19 2.26 -16.47
CA HIS A 735 12.11 1.26 -15.91
C HIS A 735 13.49 1.25 -16.57
N LEU A 736 13.56 1.67 -17.84
CA LEU A 736 14.81 1.83 -18.62
C LEU A 736 15.42 3.24 -18.52
N GLY A 737 14.77 4.20 -17.85
CA GLY A 737 15.26 5.59 -17.76
C GLY A 737 15.18 6.37 -19.08
N LEU A 738 14.21 6.04 -19.93
CA LEU A 738 13.99 6.63 -21.26
C LEU A 738 12.93 7.75 -21.24
N LEU A 739 12.20 7.91 -20.14
CA LEU A 739 11.32 9.07 -19.91
C LEU A 739 12.12 10.23 -19.30
N PRO A 740 11.75 11.50 -19.59
CA PRO A 740 12.30 12.63 -18.86
C PRO A 740 11.89 12.59 -17.38
N PRO A 741 12.66 13.20 -16.46
CA PRO A 741 12.22 13.40 -15.09
C PRO A 741 10.93 14.25 -15.04
N GLN A 742 10.16 14.08 -13.97
CA GLN A 742 8.87 14.73 -13.80
C GLN A 742 8.95 15.92 -12.83
N ASP A 743 8.32 17.02 -13.22
CA ASP A 743 8.09 18.18 -12.37
C ASP A 743 7.01 17.90 -11.32
N LEU A 744 7.16 18.46 -10.12
CA LEU A 744 6.20 18.26 -9.03
C LEU A 744 4.89 19.07 -9.21
N ASP A 745 4.96 20.21 -9.93
CA ASP A 745 3.76 20.97 -10.28
C ASP A 745 3.14 20.41 -11.57
N ALA A 746 2.26 19.43 -11.40
CA ALA A 746 1.63 18.70 -12.48
C ALA A 746 0.38 19.39 -13.06
N LYS A 747 0.24 20.71 -12.87
CA LYS A 747 -0.95 21.47 -13.30
C LYS A 747 -1.23 21.35 -14.80
N ASP A 748 -0.19 21.45 -15.61
CA ASP A 748 -0.26 21.40 -17.07
C ASP A 748 0.14 20.03 -17.62
N ASP A 749 0.48 19.07 -16.75
CA ASP A 749 0.74 17.68 -17.14
C ASP A 749 -0.59 17.00 -17.49
N ILE A 750 -0.67 16.52 -18.72
CA ILE A 750 -1.83 15.80 -19.24
C ILE A 750 -2.08 14.54 -18.42
N ASN A 751 -1.04 13.78 -18.05
CA ASN A 751 -1.18 12.52 -17.33
C ASN A 751 -1.72 12.71 -15.91
N ALA A 752 -1.45 13.84 -15.28
CA ALA A 752 -1.96 14.21 -13.97
C ALA A 752 -3.41 14.73 -13.94
N GLN A 753 -4.09 14.86 -15.09
CA GLN A 753 -5.49 15.29 -15.14
C GLN A 753 -6.48 14.11 -15.09
N PRO A 754 -7.64 14.25 -14.43
CA PRO A 754 -8.71 13.26 -14.50
C PRO A 754 -9.36 13.21 -15.89
N PRO A 755 -9.99 12.08 -16.29
CA PRO A 755 -10.52 11.88 -17.63
C PRO A 755 -11.69 12.83 -18.02
N ASN A 756 -12.32 13.51 -17.07
CA ASN A 756 -13.33 14.55 -17.33
C ASN A 756 -12.71 15.91 -17.69
N VAL A 757 -11.45 16.14 -17.33
CA VAL A 757 -10.69 17.35 -17.67
C VAL A 757 -9.86 17.08 -18.92
N ASN A 758 -9.11 15.98 -18.95
CA ASN A 758 -8.38 15.53 -20.13
C ASN A 758 -8.47 14.00 -20.27
N PRO A 759 -9.16 13.49 -21.33
CA PRO A 759 -9.42 12.07 -21.49
C PRO A 759 -8.21 11.25 -21.92
N GLU A 760 -7.17 11.86 -22.49
CA GLU A 760 -6.01 11.15 -23.01
C GLU A 760 -4.86 11.10 -21.99
N ASN A 761 -3.93 10.17 -22.22
CA ASN A 761 -2.60 10.17 -21.62
C ASN A 761 -1.60 10.80 -22.61
N ASP A 762 -0.62 11.56 -22.12
CA ASP A 762 0.59 11.84 -22.90
C ASP A 762 1.47 10.58 -22.89
N ILE A 763 1.57 9.96 -24.07
CA ILE A 763 2.29 8.70 -24.29
C ILE A 763 3.77 8.91 -24.60
N TYR A 764 4.23 10.16 -24.65
CA TYR A 764 5.60 10.55 -24.98
C TYR A 764 6.10 9.93 -26.30
N ASP A 765 5.28 9.88 -27.35
CA ASP A 765 5.62 9.29 -28.65
C ASP A 765 6.49 10.19 -29.54
N ASN A 766 7.02 11.27 -28.97
CA ASN A 766 7.79 12.31 -29.63
C ASN A 766 9.26 11.96 -29.89
N ASP A 767 9.74 10.80 -29.41
CA ASP A 767 11.13 10.38 -29.58
C ASP A 767 11.31 8.88 -29.92
N GLU A 768 12.51 8.51 -30.37
CA GLU A 768 12.81 7.16 -30.88
C GLU A 768 12.57 6.05 -29.85
N SER A 769 12.63 6.34 -28.55
CA SER A 769 12.41 5.35 -27.49
C SER A 769 11.00 4.75 -27.52
N TRP A 770 9.99 5.49 -27.98
CA TRP A 770 8.62 4.96 -28.16
C TRP A 770 8.57 3.79 -29.15
N ASN A 771 9.29 3.93 -30.27
CA ASN A 771 9.39 2.90 -31.29
C ASN A 771 10.36 1.79 -30.88
N PHE A 772 11.41 2.12 -30.14
CA PHE A 772 12.37 1.16 -29.62
C PHE A 772 11.71 0.12 -28.71
N VAL A 773 10.81 0.55 -27.82
CA VAL A 773 10.08 -0.35 -26.95
C VAL A 773 8.84 -0.98 -27.62
N ALA A 774 8.57 -0.73 -28.90
CA ALA A 774 7.29 -1.07 -29.50
C ALA A 774 6.98 -2.58 -29.49
N ASP A 775 7.99 -3.41 -29.80
CA ASP A 775 7.90 -4.87 -29.84
C ASP A 775 8.52 -5.50 -28.58
N PRO A 776 7.71 -5.99 -27.62
CA PRO A 776 8.20 -6.54 -26.36
C PRO A 776 8.97 -7.86 -26.53
N LEU A 777 8.92 -8.46 -27.74
CA LEU A 777 9.64 -9.67 -28.08
C LEU A 777 10.86 -9.43 -28.97
N ALA A 778 11.16 -8.19 -29.38
CA ALA A 778 12.36 -7.89 -30.16
C ALA A 778 13.65 -8.26 -29.41
N ASP A 779 14.62 -8.84 -30.12
CA ASP A 779 15.89 -9.25 -29.52
C ASP A 779 16.71 -8.04 -29.06
N GLN A 780 16.79 -6.98 -29.85
CA GLN A 780 17.53 -5.76 -29.49
C GLN A 780 17.00 -5.11 -28.21
N LEU A 781 15.68 -4.99 -28.08
CA LEU A 781 15.05 -4.46 -26.88
C LEU A 781 15.34 -5.36 -25.68
N TRP A 782 15.23 -6.67 -25.86
CA TRP A 782 15.48 -7.64 -24.79
C TRP A 782 16.93 -7.66 -24.33
N ASP A 783 17.89 -7.54 -25.25
CA ASP A 783 19.31 -7.44 -24.94
C ASP A 783 19.60 -6.16 -24.13
N THR A 784 18.94 -5.05 -24.46
CA THR A 784 19.03 -3.82 -23.67
C THR A 784 18.38 -3.96 -22.30
N TRP A 785 17.18 -4.56 -22.22
CA TRP A 785 16.48 -4.81 -20.96
C TRP A 785 17.32 -5.66 -19.99
N MET A 786 17.79 -6.82 -20.46
CA MET A 786 18.62 -7.73 -19.67
C MET A 786 19.99 -7.13 -19.35
N GLY A 787 20.63 -6.50 -20.34
CA GLY A 787 21.93 -5.87 -20.17
C GLY A 787 21.91 -4.73 -19.15
N GLN A 788 20.88 -3.88 -19.17
CA GLN A 788 20.69 -2.79 -18.21
C GLN A 788 20.43 -3.35 -16.81
N ALA A 789 19.52 -4.33 -16.67
CA ALA A 789 19.23 -4.97 -15.39
C ALA A 789 20.50 -5.57 -14.75
N GLN A 790 21.31 -6.29 -15.52
CA GLN A 790 22.56 -6.90 -15.05
C GLN A 790 23.61 -5.84 -14.69
N LYS A 791 23.72 -4.78 -15.50
CA LYS A 791 24.66 -3.67 -15.27
C LYS A 791 24.31 -2.92 -13.99
N ASN A 792 23.05 -2.55 -13.82
CA ASN A 792 22.54 -1.89 -12.61
C ASN A 792 22.78 -2.77 -11.38
N THR A 793 22.37 -4.05 -11.40
CA THR A 793 22.62 -5.00 -10.29
C THR A 793 24.10 -5.05 -9.91
N LYS A 794 25.01 -5.11 -10.89
CA LYS A 794 26.46 -5.15 -10.63
C LYS A 794 26.98 -3.85 -10.00
N ILE A 795 26.49 -2.70 -10.45
CA ILE A 795 26.89 -1.40 -9.87
C ILE A 795 26.42 -1.31 -8.42
N PHE A 796 25.14 -1.58 -8.16
CA PHE A 796 24.58 -1.55 -6.80
C PHE A 796 25.28 -2.53 -5.85
N ARG A 797 25.56 -3.76 -6.31
CA ARG A 797 26.37 -4.74 -5.57
C ARG A 797 27.74 -4.17 -5.20
N ASN A 798 28.47 -3.62 -6.18
CA ASN A 798 29.85 -3.23 -5.97
C ASN A 798 30.04 -1.93 -5.20
N VAL A 799 29.08 -0.99 -5.31
CA VAL A 799 29.17 0.34 -4.68
C VAL A 799 28.57 0.31 -3.27
N PHE A 800 27.40 -0.31 -3.12
CA PHE A 800 26.63 -0.24 -1.88
C PHE A 800 26.58 -1.56 -1.11
N HIS A 801 27.08 -2.66 -1.68
CA HIS A 801 26.73 -4.01 -1.19
C HIS A 801 25.22 -4.15 -1.03
N ALA A 802 24.47 -3.77 -2.07
CA ALA A 802 23.01 -3.82 -2.02
C ALA A 802 22.54 -5.28 -1.82
N ASP A 803 21.68 -5.47 -0.83
CA ASP A 803 20.97 -6.72 -0.56
C ASP A 803 19.51 -6.63 -1.06
N PRO A 804 18.88 -7.76 -1.45
CA PRO A 804 19.39 -9.13 -1.52
C PRO A 804 20.30 -9.39 -2.74
N ASP A 805 21.14 -10.44 -2.70
CA ASP A 805 22.09 -10.78 -3.77
C ASP A 805 22.36 -12.29 -3.94
N ASP A 806 22.60 -12.75 -5.19
CA ASP A 806 22.88 -14.16 -5.51
C ASP A 806 24.17 -14.73 -4.89
N HIS A 807 25.09 -13.88 -4.45
CA HIS A 807 26.31 -14.31 -3.74
C HIS A 807 26.08 -14.60 -2.26
N ILE A 808 24.91 -14.21 -1.72
CA ILE A 808 24.54 -14.42 -0.32
C ILE A 808 23.66 -15.68 -0.26
N LYS A 809 24.25 -16.84 0.03
CA LYS A 809 23.51 -18.13 0.00
C LYS A 809 23.11 -18.63 1.39
N THR A 810 23.82 -18.16 2.41
CA THR A 810 23.61 -18.51 3.82
C THR A 810 23.51 -17.25 4.67
N PHE A 811 22.98 -17.37 5.89
CA PHE A 811 23.02 -16.24 6.84
C PHE A 811 24.45 -15.85 7.23
N ASP A 812 25.41 -16.78 7.20
CA ASP A 812 26.82 -16.45 7.44
C ASP A 812 27.40 -15.60 6.30
N ASP A 813 26.93 -15.79 5.06
CA ASP A 813 27.29 -14.90 3.95
C ASP A 813 26.63 -13.53 4.14
N TYR A 814 25.38 -13.49 4.59
CA TYR A 814 24.64 -12.25 4.85
C TYR A 814 25.33 -11.43 5.94
N ASP A 815 25.68 -12.05 7.07
CA ASP A 815 26.38 -11.41 8.20
C ASP A 815 27.75 -10.84 7.76
N ARG A 816 28.40 -11.45 6.75
CA ARG A 816 29.66 -10.96 6.14
C ARG A 816 29.46 -9.87 5.10
N TYR A 817 28.26 -9.76 4.53
CA TYR A 817 27.93 -8.80 3.49
C TYR A 817 27.39 -7.47 4.05
N LEU A 818 26.84 -7.51 5.29
CA LEU A 818 26.40 -6.33 6.02
C LEU A 818 27.51 -5.25 6.11
N PRO A 819 27.12 -3.96 6.14
CA PRO A 819 28.08 -2.87 6.20
C PRO A 819 28.96 -2.94 7.47
N PRO A 820 30.21 -2.44 7.42
CA PRO A 820 31.08 -2.42 8.59
C PRO A 820 30.50 -1.53 9.70
N LYS A 821 30.89 -1.80 10.95
CA LYS A 821 30.42 -1.02 12.10
C LYS A 821 30.68 0.47 11.89
N GLY A 822 29.62 1.28 11.89
CA GLY A 822 29.67 2.72 11.71
C GLY A 822 29.20 3.21 10.32
N VAL A 823 29.01 2.30 9.36
CA VAL A 823 28.37 2.60 8.08
C VAL A 823 26.90 2.18 8.16
N LYS A 824 26.00 3.10 7.80
CA LYS A 824 24.55 2.86 7.77
C LYS A 824 24.19 2.01 6.56
N GLN A 825 23.18 1.16 6.69
CA GLN A 825 22.65 0.38 5.56
C GLN A 825 22.14 1.33 4.46
N GLY A 826 22.32 0.95 3.20
CA GLY A 826 21.96 1.77 2.05
C GLY A 826 23.04 2.77 1.64
N HIS A 827 24.04 3.07 2.48
CA HIS A 827 25.16 3.94 2.11
C HIS A 827 26.26 3.20 1.35
N ILE A 828 27.15 3.93 0.67
CA ILE A 828 28.32 3.35 0.01
C ILE A 828 29.09 2.48 1.00
N TYR A 829 29.41 1.24 0.61
CA TYR A 829 30.04 0.29 1.52
C TYR A 829 31.49 0.70 1.84
N ASP A 830 32.26 1.09 0.81
CA ASP A 830 33.65 1.54 0.96
C ASP A 830 33.73 3.06 1.13
N GLN A 831 33.80 3.50 2.39
CA GLN A 831 33.88 4.91 2.77
C GLN A 831 35.22 5.59 2.38
N PHE A 832 36.18 4.85 1.84
CA PHE A 832 37.45 5.39 1.34
C PHE A 832 37.50 5.47 -0.20
N MET A 833 36.41 5.11 -0.89
CA MET A 833 36.30 5.27 -2.34
C MET A 833 36.42 6.75 -2.72
N PRO A 834 37.18 7.14 -3.75
CA PRO A 834 37.17 8.52 -4.24
C PRO A 834 35.78 8.95 -4.72
N ALA A 835 35.37 10.19 -4.40
CA ALA A 835 34.05 10.72 -4.78
C ALA A 835 33.81 10.73 -6.30
N GLU A 836 34.84 11.06 -7.09
CA GLU A 836 34.81 10.99 -8.55
C GLU A 836 34.55 9.56 -9.05
N GLU A 837 35.15 8.55 -8.42
CA GLU A 837 34.94 7.15 -8.78
C GLU A 837 33.49 6.72 -8.49
N ALA A 838 32.92 7.16 -7.36
CA ALA A 838 31.51 6.92 -7.04
C ALA A 838 30.57 7.54 -8.09
N ARG A 839 30.75 8.84 -8.41
CA ARG A 839 29.97 9.51 -9.48
C ARG A 839 30.11 8.80 -10.83
N GLN A 840 31.32 8.41 -11.21
CA GLN A 840 31.57 7.71 -12.47
C GLN A 840 30.84 6.35 -12.53
N LYS A 841 30.86 5.57 -11.43
CA LYS A 841 30.13 4.29 -11.37
C LYS A 841 28.63 4.50 -11.39
N LEU A 842 28.10 5.44 -10.60
CA LEU A 842 26.66 5.69 -10.49
C LEU A 842 26.07 6.32 -11.76
N SER A 843 26.82 7.16 -12.47
CA SER A 843 26.39 7.75 -13.76
C SER A 843 26.10 6.72 -14.86
N GLN A 844 26.55 5.47 -14.67
CA GLN A 844 26.32 4.37 -15.58
C GLN A 844 24.99 3.64 -15.33
N VAL A 845 24.35 3.88 -14.19
CA VAL A 845 23.01 3.38 -13.87
C VAL A 845 22.02 4.19 -14.71
N ARG A 846 21.10 3.48 -15.38
CA ARG A 846 20.01 4.07 -16.15
C ARG A 846 18.74 3.29 -15.85
N GLY A 847 17.65 4.03 -15.65
CA GLY A 847 16.41 3.51 -15.12
C GLY A 847 16.61 2.82 -13.77
N HIS A 848 15.62 2.03 -13.41
CA HIS A 848 15.53 1.43 -12.08
C HIS A 848 15.62 -0.10 -12.09
N LEU A 849 15.61 -0.69 -13.28
CA LEU A 849 15.55 -2.14 -13.43
C LEU A 849 16.82 -2.83 -12.90
N VAL A 850 16.63 -3.84 -12.04
CA VAL A 850 17.69 -4.75 -11.56
C VAL A 850 17.22 -6.21 -11.67
N SER A 851 18.15 -7.14 -11.82
CA SER A 851 17.82 -8.58 -11.81
C SER A 851 17.40 -9.02 -10.41
N MET A 852 16.33 -9.83 -10.31
CA MET A 852 15.95 -10.45 -9.05
C MET A 852 16.97 -11.54 -8.66
N PRO A 853 17.46 -11.57 -7.40
CA PRO A 853 18.41 -12.59 -6.98
C PRO A 853 17.67 -13.91 -6.70
N MET A 854 17.80 -14.86 -7.62
CA MET A 854 17.15 -16.17 -7.58
C MET A 854 17.80 -17.15 -6.60
N MET A 855 19.04 -16.86 -6.17
CA MET A 855 19.91 -17.73 -5.38
C MET A 855 20.11 -17.24 -3.94
N PHE A 856 19.53 -16.09 -3.59
CA PHE A 856 19.63 -15.46 -2.27
C PHE A 856 19.11 -16.37 -1.16
N LEU A 857 19.94 -16.67 -0.16
CA LEU A 857 19.61 -17.51 1.00
C LEU A 857 19.05 -18.90 0.63
N GLN A 858 19.39 -19.45 -0.54
CA GLN A 858 18.88 -20.75 -0.99
C GLN A 858 19.35 -21.92 -0.11
N ASP A 859 20.51 -21.78 0.55
CA ASP A 859 21.13 -22.79 1.41
C ASP A 859 20.82 -22.52 2.89
N ALA A 860 19.94 -21.56 3.19
CA ALA A 860 19.47 -21.23 4.53
C ALA A 860 18.01 -21.64 4.74
N GLU A 861 17.67 -22.00 5.96
CA GLU A 861 16.27 -22.16 6.38
C GLU A 861 15.70 -20.77 6.67
N MET A 862 15.00 -20.17 5.69
CA MET A 862 14.40 -18.84 5.84
C MET A 862 13.20 -18.87 6.80
N ALA A 863 12.35 -19.90 6.70
CA ALA A 863 11.18 -20.10 7.55
C ALA A 863 11.45 -21.17 8.61
N GLU A 864 11.99 -20.80 9.76
CA GLU A 864 12.06 -21.71 10.90
C GLU A 864 10.64 -21.93 11.47
N ARG A 865 10.17 -23.18 11.50
CA ARG A 865 8.88 -23.52 12.12
C ARG A 865 8.94 -23.24 13.63
N GLY A 866 8.36 -22.12 14.05
CA GLY A 866 8.40 -21.60 15.42
C GLY A 866 7.04 -21.10 15.91
N LEU A 867 7.02 -20.31 16.99
CA LEU A 867 5.78 -19.77 17.57
C LEU A 867 5.06 -18.78 16.63
N GLN A 868 5.80 -18.06 15.76
CA GLN A 868 5.24 -17.06 14.83
C GLN A 868 4.76 -17.64 13.49
N VAL A 869 5.42 -18.70 12.98
CA VAL A 869 5.03 -19.42 11.75
C VAL A 869 4.68 -20.85 12.14
N ASN A 870 3.40 -21.11 12.37
CA ASN A 870 2.86 -22.40 12.75
C ASN A 870 1.56 -22.70 11.97
N ALA A 871 0.99 -23.89 12.14
CA ALA A 871 -0.19 -24.34 11.38
C ALA A 871 -1.44 -23.42 11.51
N TRP A 872 -1.48 -22.51 12.50
CA TRP A 872 -2.56 -21.52 12.67
C TRP A 872 -2.26 -20.16 12.05
N THR A 873 -0.97 -19.81 11.85
CA THR A 873 -0.53 -18.51 11.31
C THR A 873 0.03 -18.61 9.89
N GLU A 874 0.20 -19.82 9.36
CA GLU A 874 0.77 -20.07 8.03
C GLU A 874 0.00 -19.33 6.93
N SER A 875 -1.34 -19.32 7.00
CA SER A 875 -2.22 -18.65 6.04
C SER A 875 -2.14 -17.11 6.07
N VAL A 876 -1.53 -16.53 7.11
CA VAL A 876 -1.31 -15.06 7.21
C VAL A 876 -0.22 -14.62 6.23
N TYR A 877 0.70 -15.53 5.88
CA TYR A 877 1.89 -15.23 5.08
C TYR A 877 1.79 -15.74 3.63
N THR A 878 0.64 -16.27 3.20
CA THR A 878 0.46 -16.99 1.92
C THR A 878 -0.48 -16.33 0.94
#